data_AF-A0A086PEW7-F1
#
_entry.id   AF-A0A086PEW7-F1
#
_cell.length_a   1.000
_cell.length_b   1.000
_cell.length_c   1.000
_cell.angle_alpha   90.00
_cell.angle_beta   90.00
_cell.angle_gamma   90.00
#
_symmetry.space_group_name_H-M   'P 1'
#
loop_
_entity.id
_entity.type
_entity.pdbx_description
1 polymer ?
#
loop_
_entity_poly.entity_id
_entity_poly.type
_entity_poly.pdbx_seq_one_letter_code
_entity_poly.pdbx_strand_id
1 'polypeptide(L)'
;MPDILPLDRRAALALGAGALLSGIEPAFARRLSSGATPSWASEPMRWFQLAFTEDDPGQYDPAFWTDYFRQIHADGVCLSAGGGIAFYPTDIPYHGMAQGVGKGIDPFGDMVAACKKLGLRVLARIDPHAMNADAAAAHPEWALTGPDGKIKQHGSAPDLTLTCAYGAYNFELMPKVIEEIARRYPVDGFFGNRWNGSGTCYCQSCRTLYRAASGQDVPLDPDPSKLEGRRYAAWIEERLFSLIDLWNAAARKHRREAFFTPGGDRRGLVDLNGPALSKRLPLAFCDRQARSSDSSPWGTGPEVWGAGRYTRELRAFMKDKPVGHIISVGVEEAYRWKDSVQSPAEIRIWAAGAIAQGARPWITKFNAKPLDRRWMDVVRQIYGWHHANETYLRNTHNLARVGLLHTPRTTAYLGGWTGRGKLEEHGAGFYQAALESRVPFDLIDEDFLDADSLSRFRTLILANAAVLSDRQCDQVRAFVARGGSVIATYQTSLYDGDGRQRTDFGLADLFGCSIAGKVEGPMKNAYLTLRHAHPAMAGLTDISRTIGPLFRLPVTARDQREVALTLVPSYPDLPMERVFTDRTKTDIPMAICRQVGRGRVVYLPMDLDRSFAELGHGDHLTLLRAMLNWAHEEAHPLQVDGPGLLDIACWRQERSLTAHLVNLNNPMAMRGSYREAIRTGPYRVRLQLPEGRRAARARLLTAGADVAHRATDGWVEVDVPHIDFHEVVAIDLT
;
A
#
# COMPACT_ATOMS: atom_id res chain seq x y z
N MET A 1 -3.79 41.12 -18.07
CA MET A 1 -2.70 41.98 -18.55
C MET A 1 -2.69 43.21 -17.65
N PRO A 2 -1.61 43.39 -16.88
CA PRO A 2 -0.53 44.28 -17.33
C PRO A 2 0.90 43.72 -17.14
N ASP A 3 1.70 44.03 -18.15
CA ASP A 3 3.11 44.47 -18.23
C ASP A 3 4.23 43.77 -17.44
N ILE A 4 5.04 43.06 -18.24
CA ILE A 4 6.37 42.53 -17.96
C ILE A 4 7.40 43.57 -18.42
N LEU A 5 8.33 43.96 -17.54
CA LEU A 5 9.60 44.61 -17.91
C LEU A 5 10.78 43.67 -17.55
N PRO A 6 11.84 43.63 -18.37
CA PRO A 6 12.85 42.57 -18.32
C PRO A 6 13.96 42.86 -17.29
N LEU A 7 14.36 41.82 -16.55
CA LEU A 7 15.51 41.86 -15.64
C LEU A 7 16.83 41.87 -16.43
N ASP A 8 17.65 42.88 -16.14
CA ASP A 8 19.01 43.08 -16.65
C ASP A 8 19.98 42.00 -16.12
N ARG A 9 20.79 41.44 -17.02
CA ARG A 9 21.67 40.28 -16.83
C ARG A 9 23.01 40.59 -16.14
N ARG A 10 23.22 41.78 -15.59
CA ARG A 10 24.55 42.22 -15.11
C ARG A 10 24.71 42.47 -13.61
N ALA A 11 23.73 42.13 -12.77
CA ALA A 11 23.83 42.30 -11.31
C ALA A 11 24.00 40.99 -10.50
N ALA A 12 24.37 39.86 -11.13
CA ALA A 12 24.49 38.55 -10.48
C ALA A 12 25.95 38.04 -10.30
N LEU A 13 26.93 38.94 -10.22
CA LEU A 13 28.34 38.57 -10.06
C LEU A 13 29.03 39.50 -9.07
N ALA A 14 28.82 39.28 -7.77
CA ALA A 14 29.77 39.51 -6.69
C ALA A 14 29.10 39.26 -5.33
N LEU A 15 29.36 38.08 -4.73
CA LEU A 15 29.61 37.88 -3.30
C LEU A 15 29.59 36.38 -2.96
N GLY A 16 30.71 35.87 -2.44
CA GLY A 16 30.75 34.68 -1.57
C GLY A 16 31.21 33.38 -2.21
N ALA A 17 32.52 33.25 -2.43
CA ALA A 17 33.19 31.97 -2.69
C ALA A 17 32.96 30.99 -1.51
N GLY A 18 32.02 30.05 -1.67
CA GLY A 18 31.76 28.97 -0.73
C GLY A 18 30.90 27.81 -1.26
N ALA A 19 30.48 27.84 -2.53
CA ALA A 19 29.49 26.91 -3.07
C ALA A 19 29.97 26.13 -4.31
N LEU A 20 31.18 25.54 -4.27
CA LEU A 20 31.75 24.82 -5.42
C LEU A 20 31.83 23.28 -5.26
N LEU A 21 31.06 22.68 -4.34
CA LEU A 21 30.97 21.21 -4.23
C LEU A 21 29.54 20.63 -4.15
N SER A 22 28.49 21.35 -4.57
CA SER A 22 27.10 20.82 -4.65
C SER A 22 26.49 20.85 -6.06
N GLY A 23 27.30 21.04 -7.10
CA GLY A 23 26.83 21.24 -8.47
C GLY A 23 26.49 19.96 -9.25
N ILE A 24 25.45 19.24 -8.82
CA ILE A 24 24.63 18.49 -9.80
C ILE A 24 23.27 19.18 -9.80
N GLU A 25 22.97 19.93 -10.86
CA GLU A 25 21.63 20.49 -11.04
C GLU A 25 20.59 19.35 -11.05
N PRO A 26 19.42 19.52 -10.40
CA PRO A 26 18.36 18.50 -10.37
C PRO A 26 17.95 17.98 -11.76
N ALA A 27 18.05 18.84 -12.78
CA ALA A 27 17.82 18.46 -14.18
C ALA A 27 18.89 17.50 -14.73
N PHE A 28 20.15 17.65 -14.33
CA PHE A 28 21.25 16.74 -14.69
C PHE A 28 21.16 15.43 -13.90
N ALA A 29 20.81 15.49 -12.61
CA ALA A 29 20.52 14.29 -11.80
C ALA A 29 19.39 13.45 -12.43
N ARG A 30 18.32 14.10 -12.93
CA ARG A 30 17.20 13.43 -13.62
C ARG A 30 17.60 12.75 -14.93
N ARG A 31 18.59 13.30 -15.67
CA ARG A 31 19.15 12.65 -16.86
C ARG A 31 20.04 11.47 -16.51
N LEU A 32 20.79 11.55 -15.42
CA LEU A 32 21.59 10.42 -14.91
C LEU A 32 20.72 9.34 -14.24
N SER A 33 19.52 9.69 -13.75
CA SER A 33 18.58 8.77 -13.12
C SER A 33 17.70 7.99 -14.11
N SER A 34 17.64 8.37 -15.39
CA SER A 34 16.85 7.68 -16.42
C SER A 34 17.47 6.38 -16.96
N GLY A 35 18.31 5.69 -16.18
CA GLY A 35 18.83 4.38 -16.52
C GLY A 35 17.72 3.32 -16.64
N ALA A 36 17.90 2.35 -17.52
CA ALA A 36 17.01 1.21 -17.67
C ALA A 36 16.79 0.48 -16.33
N THR A 37 15.60 -0.08 -16.13
CA THR A 37 15.31 -1.00 -15.02
C THR A 37 16.43 -2.04 -14.94
N PRO A 38 17.12 -2.20 -13.80
CA PRO A 38 18.15 -3.20 -13.66
C PRO A 38 17.60 -4.57 -14.04
N SER A 39 18.30 -5.29 -14.93
CA SER A 39 17.85 -6.61 -15.41
C SER A 39 17.61 -7.58 -14.26
N TRP A 40 18.40 -7.43 -13.19
CA TRP A 40 18.30 -8.27 -12.01
C TRP A 40 17.10 -7.96 -11.11
N ALA A 41 16.43 -6.81 -11.21
CA ALA A 41 15.41 -6.41 -10.24
C ALA A 41 14.22 -7.40 -10.15
N SER A 42 13.97 -8.14 -11.23
CA SER A 42 12.95 -9.20 -11.29
C SER A 42 13.46 -10.59 -10.88
N GLU A 43 14.75 -10.78 -10.64
CA GLU A 43 15.33 -12.10 -10.31
C GLU A 43 15.02 -12.53 -8.87
N PRO A 44 15.29 -11.73 -7.81
CA PRO A 44 15.20 -12.20 -6.42
C PRO A 44 13.76 -12.41 -5.99
N MET A 45 13.44 -13.62 -5.54
CA MET A 45 12.12 -14.02 -5.10
C MET A 45 12.02 -14.11 -3.57
N ARG A 46 13.15 -14.25 -2.86
CA ARG A 46 13.23 -14.36 -1.39
C ARG A 46 14.28 -13.40 -0.82
N TRP A 47 13.87 -12.50 0.06
CA TRP A 47 14.74 -11.46 0.65
C TRP A 47 14.93 -11.64 2.15
N PHE A 48 16.15 -11.46 2.65
CA PHE A 48 16.39 -11.43 4.10
C PHE A 48 17.06 -10.14 4.53
N GLN A 49 16.49 -9.45 5.53
CA GLN A 49 17.13 -8.30 6.16
C GLN A 49 17.73 -8.69 7.50
N LEU A 50 19.04 -8.49 7.60
CA LEU A 50 19.79 -8.57 8.85
C LEU A 50 20.13 -7.14 9.27
N ALA A 51 19.37 -6.60 10.21
CA ALA A 51 19.57 -5.26 10.73
C ALA A 51 20.49 -5.30 11.95
N PHE A 52 21.76 -4.94 11.73
CA PHE A 52 22.75 -4.84 12.80
C PHE A 52 22.36 -3.82 13.88
N THR A 53 22.72 -4.12 15.13
CA THR A 53 22.72 -3.21 16.28
C THR A 53 24.16 -2.85 16.66
N GLU A 54 24.37 -1.74 17.37
CA GLU A 54 25.72 -1.22 17.67
C GLU A 54 26.61 -2.18 18.47
N ASP A 55 26.01 -3.15 19.14
CA ASP A 55 26.66 -4.20 19.93
C ASP A 55 26.82 -5.53 19.16
N ASP A 56 26.50 -5.57 17.86
CA ASP A 56 26.78 -6.71 16.99
C ASP A 56 28.25 -6.82 16.55
N PRO A 57 28.98 -5.74 16.19
CA PRO A 57 30.35 -5.86 15.70
C PRO A 57 31.24 -6.70 16.64
N GLY A 58 31.76 -7.82 16.13
CA GLY A 58 32.59 -8.77 16.88
C GLY A 58 31.83 -9.74 17.81
N GLN A 59 30.49 -9.68 17.86
CA GLN A 59 29.65 -10.48 18.77
C GLN A 59 28.62 -11.38 18.06
N TYR A 60 28.63 -11.42 16.72
CA TYR A 60 27.80 -12.33 15.94
C TYR A 60 28.67 -13.24 15.06
N ASP A 61 28.11 -14.37 14.61
CA ASP A 61 28.78 -15.32 13.72
C ASP A 61 28.33 -15.13 12.26
N PRO A 62 29.19 -14.61 11.37
CA PRO A 62 28.86 -14.49 9.95
C PRO A 62 28.64 -15.85 9.26
N ALA A 63 29.35 -16.89 9.68
CA ALA A 63 29.23 -18.22 9.09
C ALA A 63 27.84 -18.81 9.35
N PHE A 64 27.32 -18.65 10.57
CA PHE A 64 25.94 -18.99 10.92
C PHE A 64 24.92 -18.33 9.98
N TRP A 65 25.02 -17.02 9.75
CA TRP A 65 24.08 -16.31 8.88
C TRP A 65 24.18 -16.72 7.42
N THR A 66 25.40 -16.85 6.89
CA THR A 66 25.61 -17.29 5.50
C THR A 66 25.11 -18.71 5.26
N ASP A 67 25.28 -19.61 6.23
CA ASP A 67 24.70 -20.95 6.15
C ASP A 67 23.17 -20.91 6.24
N TYR A 68 22.63 -20.08 7.13
CA TYR A 68 21.17 -19.89 7.21
C TYR A 68 20.57 -19.32 5.93
N PHE A 69 21.21 -18.32 5.30
CA PHE A 69 20.78 -17.77 4.00
C PHE A 69 20.74 -18.83 2.90
N ARG A 70 21.73 -19.74 2.88
CA ARG A 70 21.76 -20.89 1.97
C ARG A 70 20.60 -21.85 2.26
N GLN A 71 20.38 -22.21 3.53
CA GLN A 71 19.32 -23.14 3.93
C GLN A 71 17.91 -22.63 3.58
N ILE A 72 17.69 -21.31 3.64
CA ILE A 72 16.41 -20.71 3.28
C ILE A 72 16.32 -20.34 1.80
N HIS A 73 17.30 -20.67 0.95
CA HIS A 73 17.31 -20.28 -0.46
C HIS A 73 17.12 -18.77 -0.67
N ALA A 74 17.74 -17.93 0.17
CA ALA A 74 17.68 -16.48 -0.04
C ALA A 74 18.25 -16.13 -1.42
N ASP A 75 17.64 -15.17 -2.12
CA ASP A 75 18.16 -14.64 -3.40
C ASP A 75 18.79 -13.25 -3.20
N GLY A 76 18.32 -12.53 -2.18
CA GLY A 76 18.80 -11.21 -1.84
C GLY A 76 18.84 -10.97 -0.33
N VAL A 77 19.76 -10.12 0.10
CA VAL A 77 19.88 -9.68 1.49
C VAL A 77 19.90 -8.16 1.57
N CYS A 78 19.40 -7.63 2.68
CA CYS A 78 19.48 -6.21 3.03
C CYS A 78 20.20 -6.07 4.37
N LEU A 79 21.32 -5.35 4.38
CA LEU A 79 22.22 -5.28 5.53
C LEU A 79 22.32 -3.85 6.03
N SER A 80 22.23 -3.64 7.35
CA SER A 80 22.51 -2.33 7.96
C SER A 80 23.87 -1.82 7.49
N ALA A 81 23.89 -0.66 6.83
CA ALA A 81 25.10 -0.08 6.26
C ALA A 81 25.44 1.25 6.94
N GLY A 82 24.59 2.28 6.80
CA GLY A 82 24.89 3.64 7.24
C GLY A 82 23.66 4.52 7.43
N GLY A 83 23.87 5.82 7.59
CA GLY A 83 22.83 6.80 7.91
C GLY A 83 23.16 7.47 9.24
N GLY A 84 22.34 7.23 10.27
CA GLY A 84 22.65 7.70 11.61
C GLY A 84 23.89 7.04 12.22
N ILE A 85 24.09 5.75 11.94
CA ILE A 85 25.22 4.94 12.43
C ILE A 85 25.76 4.09 11.28
N ALA A 86 27.08 4.11 11.11
CA ALA A 86 27.83 3.33 10.13
C ALA A 86 28.29 1.98 10.71
N PHE A 87 28.03 0.90 9.97
CA PHE A 87 28.52 -0.45 10.24
C PHE A 87 29.74 -0.81 9.37
N TYR A 88 30.43 0.20 8.86
CA TYR A 88 31.62 0.08 8.04
C TYR A 88 32.61 1.23 8.32
N PRO A 89 33.91 1.08 8.07
CA PRO A 89 34.89 2.15 8.24
C PRO A 89 34.63 3.30 7.24
N THR A 90 34.03 4.39 7.73
CA THR A 90 33.69 5.59 6.95
C THR A 90 34.74 6.67 7.13
N ASP A 91 35.11 7.35 6.03
CA ASP A 91 36.00 8.52 6.08
C ASP A 91 35.21 9.84 6.13
N ILE A 92 33.88 9.76 6.08
CA ILE A 92 33.00 10.93 6.07
C ILE A 92 32.92 11.53 7.48
N PRO A 93 33.32 12.80 7.69
CA PRO A 93 33.19 13.47 8.98
C PRO A 93 31.75 13.47 9.48
N TYR A 94 31.59 13.23 10.79
CA TYR A 94 30.29 13.22 11.49
C TYR A 94 29.31 12.11 11.06
N HIS A 95 29.74 11.16 10.22
CA HIS A 95 29.03 9.89 10.05
C HIS A 95 29.52 8.93 11.15
N GLY A 96 28.80 8.92 12.29
CA GLY A 96 29.16 8.13 13.45
C GLY A 96 29.27 6.64 13.12
N MET A 97 30.22 5.94 13.73
CA MET A 97 30.45 4.51 13.55
C MET A 97 29.96 3.72 14.76
N ALA A 98 29.40 2.53 14.52
CA ALA A 98 29.10 1.57 15.57
C ALA A 98 30.38 1.19 16.35
N GLN A 99 30.21 0.72 17.59
CA GLN A 99 31.33 0.41 18.46
C GLN A 99 32.29 -0.60 17.82
N GLY A 100 33.59 -0.28 17.81
CA GLY A 100 34.66 -1.15 17.30
C GLY A 100 34.90 -1.06 15.79
N VAL A 101 33.98 -0.51 15.01
CA VAL A 101 34.17 -0.28 13.56
C VAL A 101 35.35 0.67 13.32
N GLY A 102 36.16 0.38 12.30
CA GLY A 102 37.37 1.15 11.97
C GLY A 102 38.61 0.76 12.79
N LYS A 103 38.48 -0.10 13.81
CA LYS A 103 39.60 -0.70 14.55
C LYS A 103 39.93 -2.11 14.03
N GLY A 104 39.92 -2.27 12.71
CA GLY A 104 40.08 -3.57 12.03
C GLY A 104 38.80 -4.40 11.91
N ILE A 105 37.64 -3.83 12.26
CA ILE A 105 36.32 -4.48 12.17
C ILE A 105 35.47 -3.75 11.11
N ASP A 106 34.93 -4.51 10.14
CA ASP A 106 34.04 -4.03 9.08
C ASP A 106 32.87 -5.03 8.87
N PRO A 107 31.89 -5.07 9.79
CA PRO A 107 30.85 -6.09 9.78
C PRO A 107 29.95 -6.01 8.53
N PHE A 108 29.74 -4.81 7.98
CA PHE A 108 29.03 -4.64 6.72
C PHE A 108 29.86 -5.18 5.55
N GLY A 109 31.12 -4.76 5.40
CA GLY A 109 31.99 -5.21 4.32
C GLY A 109 32.20 -6.72 4.31
N ASP A 110 32.45 -7.32 5.48
CA ASP A 110 32.64 -8.76 5.67
C ASP A 110 31.39 -9.55 5.24
N MET A 111 30.21 -9.12 5.70
CA MET A 111 28.95 -9.78 5.34
C MET A 111 28.58 -9.56 3.87
N VAL A 112 28.83 -8.38 3.31
CA VAL A 112 28.65 -8.13 1.86
C VAL A 112 29.51 -9.10 1.06
N ALA A 113 30.80 -9.21 1.39
CA ALA A 113 31.71 -10.12 0.69
C ALA A 113 31.26 -11.58 0.80
N ALA A 114 30.80 -12.01 1.97
CA ALA A 114 30.29 -13.36 2.19
C ALA A 114 29.00 -13.64 1.38
N CYS A 115 28.03 -12.72 1.39
CA CYS A 115 26.80 -12.83 0.62
C CYS A 115 27.06 -12.85 -0.90
N LYS A 116 28.02 -12.07 -1.38
CA LYS A 116 28.42 -12.10 -2.80
C LYS A 116 29.06 -13.42 -3.22
N LYS A 117 29.85 -14.06 -2.36
CA LYS A 117 30.37 -15.42 -2.63
C LYS A 117 29.25 -16.46 -2.76
N LEU A 118 28.10 -16.23 -2.14
CA LEU A 118 26.89 -17.06 -2.30
C LEU A 118 26.05 -16.70 -3.54
N GLY A 119 26.42 -15.67 -4.30
CA GLY A 119 25.64 -15.20 -5.45
C GLY A 119 24.41 -14.36 -5.08
N LEU A 120 24.30 -13.91 -3.82
CA LEU A 120 23.14 -13.13 -3.37
C LEU A 120 23.19 -11.69 -3.88
N ARG A 121 22.00 -11.13 -4.15
CA ARG A 121 21.85 -9.68 -4.27
C ARG A 121 22.01 -9.02 -2.90
N VAL A 122 22.60 -7.84 -2.83
CA VAL A 122 22.87 -7.13 -1.58
C VAL A 122 22.39 -5.69 -1.69
N LEU A 123 21.41 -5.34 -0.87
CA LEU A 123 20.98 -3.97 -0.64
C LEU A 123 21.65 -3.41 0.62
N ALA A 124 22.23 -2.22 0.51
CA ALA A 124 22.69 -1.45 1.65
C ALA A 124 21.49 -0.75 2.30
N ARG A 125 21.17 -1.12 3.54
CA ARG A 125 20.16 -0.41 4.34
C ARG A 125 20.76 0.90 4.86
N ILE A 126 20.15 2.00 4.47
CA ILE A 126 20.46 3.33 4.99
C ILE A 126 19.30 3.88 5.82
N ASP A 127 19.61 4.52 6.94
CA ASP A 127 18.61 5.05 7.86
C ASP A 127 19.01 6.43 8.40
N PRO A 128 18.65 7.52 7.72
CA PRO A 128 19.13 8.86 8.02
C PRO A 128 18.34 9.61 9.11
N HIS A 129 17.34 9.00 9.76
CA HIS A 129 16.34 9.72 10.56
C HIS A 129 16.85 10.37 11.86
N ALA A 130 18.04 9.99 12.31
CA ALA A 130 18.65 10.47 13.54
C ALA A 130 20.17 10.58 13.38
N MET A 131 20.80 11.45 14.16
CA MET A 131 22.24 11.66 14.22
C MET A 131 22.72 11.71 15.67
N ASN A 132 24.00 11.40 15.88
CA ASN A 132 24.62 11.42 17.21
C ASN A 132 24.92 12.85 17.71
N ALA A 133 25.33 12.97 18.97
CA ALA A 133 25.61 14.24 19.62
C ALA A 133 26.72 15.06 18.93
N ASP A 134 27.79 14.42 18.46
CA ASP A 134 28.90 15.10 17.80
C ASP A 134 28.46 15.74 16.47
N ALA A 135 27.70 14.99 15.66
CA ALA A 135 27.10 15.51 14.44
C ALA A 135 26.11 16.64 14.73
N ALA A 136 25.29 16.50 15.77
CA ALA A 136 24.34 17.54 16.16
C ALA A 136 25.02 18.83 16.66
N ALA A 137 26.16 18.71 17.36
CA ALA A 137 26.94 19.85 17.84
C ALA A 137 27.68 20.56 16.69
N ALA A 138 28.24 19.80 15.75
CA ALA A 138 28.96 20.36 14.61
C ALA A 138 28.02 20.94 13.53
N HIS A 139 26.86 20.32 13.35
CA HIS A 139 25.89 20.64 12.31
C HIS A 139 24.46 20.75 12.89
N PRO A 140 24.17 21.75 13.74
CA PRO A 140 22.85 21.96 14.31
C PRO A 140 21.77 22.21 13.23
N GLU A 141 22.15 22.70 12.05
CA GLU A 141 21.27 22.91 10.89
C GLU A 141 20.74 21.60 10.27
N TRP A 142 21.34 20.45 10.59
CA TRP A 142 20.85 19.14 10.18
C TRP A 142 19.66 18.66 11.01
N ALA A 143 19.40 19.27 12.16
CA ALA A 143 18.38 18.83 13.09
C ALA A 143 16.94 19.15 12.62
N LEU A 144 16.02 18.26 12.96
CA LEU A 144 14.59 18.51 12.92
C LEU A 144 14.24 19.52 14.02
N THR A 145 13.75 20.70 13.65
CA THR A 145 13.27 21.69 14.62
C THR A 145 11.75 21.85 14.60
N GLY A 146 11.18 22.07 15.78
CA GLY A 146 9.79 22.47 15.96
C GLY A 146 9.54 23.95 15.59
N PRO A 147 8.26 24.37 15.51
CA PRO A 147 7.91 25.75 15.19
C PRO A 147 8.42 26.77 16.22
N ASP A 148 8.69 26.31 17.45
CA ASP A 148 9.32 27.07 18.55
C ASP A 148 10.84 27.22 18.41
N GLY A 149 11.43 26.67 17.34
CA GLY A 149 12.87 26.68 17.08
C GLY A 149 13.65 25.61 17.85
N LYS A 150 13.01 24.77 18.68
CA LYS A 150 13.70 23.73 19.45
C LYS A 150 13.99 22.50 18.60
N ILE A 151 15.18 21.95 18.78
CA ILE A 151 15.59 20.66 18.21
C ILE A 151 14.77 19.53 18.84
N LYS A 152 14.34 18.57 18.02
CA LYS A 152 13.63 17.37 18.49
C LYS A 152 14.60 16.22 18.71
N GLN A 153 14.57 15.64 19.91
CA GLN A 153 15.28 14.42 20.24
C GLN A 153 14.48 13.17 19.84
N HIS A 154 15.17 12.06 19.67
CA HIS A 154 14.55 10.78 19.34
C HIS A 154 13.80 10.21 20.55
N GLY A 155 12.56 9.77 20.34
CA GLY A 155 11.65 9.41 21.44
C GLY A 155 12.07 8.20 22.27
N SER A 156 12.76 7.22 21.67
CA SER A 156 13.25 6.01 22.36
C SER A 156 14.76 5.96 22.55
N ALA A 157 15.48 6.98 22.09
CA ALA A 157 16.94 7.11 22.20
C ALA A 157 17.28 8.59 22.40
N PRO A 158 16.99 9.17 23.59
CA PRO A 158 17.01 10.62 23.80
C PRO A 158 18.39 11.28 23.61
N ASP A 159 19.45 10.48 23.54
CA ASP A 159 20.81 10.86 23.19
C ASP A 159 21.01 11.14 21.68
N LEU A 160 20.07 10.69 20.83
CA LEU A 160 20.07 10.94 19.40
C LEU A 160 19.13 12.10 19.02
N THR A 161 19.61 12.95 18.12
CA THR A 161 18.85 14.06 17.56
C THR A 161 18.18 13.65 16.26
N LEU A 162 16.87 13.93 16.10
CA LEU A 162 16.16 13.69 14.85
C LEU A 162 16.66 14.64 13.75
N THR A 163 16.79 14.14 12.53
CA THR A 163 17.31 14.91 11.40
C THR A 163 16.19 15.51 10.53
N CYS A 164 16.51 16.62 9.88
CA CYS A 164 15.67 17.22 8.85
C CYS A 164 15.81 16.43 7.54
N ALA A 165 14.71 15.83 7.07
CA ALA A 165 14.73 15.06 5.82
C ALA A 165 14.81 15.91 4.55
N TYR A 166 14.53 17.21 4.64
CA TYR A 166 14.38 18.09 3.48
C TYR A 166 15.57 19.03 3.26
N GLY A 167 16.52 19.02 4.20
CA GLY A 167 17.68 19.92 4.24
C GLY A 167 19.02 19.20 4.00
N ALA A 168 20.11 19.86 4.43
CA ALA A 168 21.49 19.48 4.11
C ALA A 168 21.87 18.05 4.54
N TYR A 169 21.33 17.52 5.64
CA TYR A 169 21.62 16.14 6.05
C TYR A 169 21.35 15.13 4.92
N ASN A 170 20.14 15.15 4.37
CA ASN A 170 19.74 14.22 3.30
C ASN A 170 20.26 14.64 1.92
N PHE A 171 20.48 15.92 1.66
CA PHE A 171 20.87 16.44 0.35
C PHE A 171 22.37 16.64 0.15
N GLU A 172 23.17 16.61 1.22
CA GLU A 172 24.62 16.84 1.17
C GLU A 172 25.41 15.72 1.83
N LEU A 173 25.03 15.27 3.03
CA LEU A 173 25.75 14.19 3.73
C LEU A 173 25.38 12.82 3.14
N MET A 174 24.09 12.48 3.08
CA MET A 174 23.65 11.15 2.63
C MET A 174 24.08 10.76 1.21
N PRO A 175 24.13 11.65 0.21
CA PRO A 175 24.68 11.31 -1.10
C PRO A 175 26.16 10.92 -1.03
N LYS A 176 26.96 11.57 -0.15
CA LYS A 176 28.36 11.18 0.09
C LYS A 176 28.45 9.80 0.71
N VAL A 177 27.59 9.50 1.70
CA VAL A 177 27.49 8.18 2.34
C VAL A 177 27.15 7.10 1.31
N ILE A 178 26.15 7.35 0.47
CA ILE A 178 25.73 6.42 -0.59
C ILE A 178 26.84 6.20 -1.61
N GLU A 179 27.51 7.27 -2.06
CA GLU A 179 28.63 7.19 -3.00
C GLU A 179 29.81 6.41 -2.40
N GLU A 180 30.15 6.65 -1.13
CA GLU A 180 31.21 5.93 -0.44
C GLU A 180 30.91 4.43 -0.32
N ILE A 181 29.69 4.06 0.11
CA ILE A 181 29.27 2.65 0.18
C ILE A 181 29.33 2.01 -1.21
N ALA A 182 28.78 2.69 -2.23
CA ALA A 182 28.77 2.19 -3.60
C ALA A 182 30.20 2.00 -4.15
N ARG A 183 31.13 2.89 -3.81
CA ARG A 183 32.54 2.82 -4.20
C ARG A 183 33.25 1.66 -3.53
N ARG A 184 33.10 1.50 -2.22
CA ARG A 184 33.84 0.51 -1.41
C ARG A 184 33.31 -0.91 -1.56
N TYR A 185 32.00 -1.08 -1.67
CA TYR A 185 31.35 -2.39 -1.56
C TYR A 185 30.55 -2.75 -2.82
N PRO A 186 30.54 -4.02 -3.24
CA PRO A 186 29.84 -4.49 -4.44
C PRO A 186 28.31 -4.56 -4.28
N VAL A 187 27.67 -3.59 -3.64
CA VAL A 187 26.20 -3.56 -3.44
C VAL A 187 25.44 -3.45 -4.75
N ASP A 188 24.25 -4.06 -4.83
CA ASP A 188 23.36 -3.96 -6.00
C ASP A 188 22.39 -2.78 -5.87
N GLY A 189 22.22 -2.21 -4.68
CA GLY A 189 21.30 -1.10 -4.46
C GLY A 189 21.21 -0.67 -3.01
N PHE A 190 20.25 0.21 -2.73
CA PHE A 190 20.04 0.82 -1.42
C PHE A 190 18.58 0.73 -1.02
N PHE A 191 18.34 0.42 0.26
CA PHE A 191 17.02 0.46 0.89
C PHE A 191 17.01 1.55 1.96
N GLY A 192 16.07 2.50 1.88
CA GLY A 192 15.98 3.61 2.81
C GLY A 192 14.87 3.47 3.83
N ASN A 193 15.21 3.31 5.10
CA ASN A 193 14.23 3.42 6.18
C ASN A 193 14.07 4.87 6.63
N ARG A 194 12.86 5.30 7.00
CA ARG A 194 12.56 6.65 7.57
C ARG A 194 13.19 7.83 6.81
N TRP A 195 13.43 7.66 5.51
CA TRP A 195 14.12 8.63 4.64
C TRP A 195 13.30 9.90 4.39
N ASN A 196 11.97 9.80 4.52
CA ASN A 196 11.00 10.88 4.30
C ASN A 196 10.75 11.76 5.55
N GLY A 197 11.49 11.53 6.63
CA GLY A 197 11.51 12.39 7.82
C GLY A 197 10.50 12.03 8.92
N SER A 198 10.67 12.69 10.06
CA SER A 198 9.91 12.44 11.30
C SER A 198 8.91 13.56 11.62
N GLY A 199 8.25 14.08 10.58
CA GLY A 199 7.25 15.16 10.66
C GLY A 199 7.69 16.48 10.02
N THR A 200 6.94 17.54 10.30
CA THR A 200 7.24 18.90 9.79
C THR A 200 8.48 19.47 10.46
N CYS A 201 9.36 20.06 9.65
CA CYS A 201 10.59 20.70 10.09
C CYS A 201 10.54 22.22 9.85
N TYR A 202 10.93 23.00 10.86
CA TYR A 202 10.98 24.46 10.81
C TYR A 202 12.41 25.00 10.89
N CYS A 203 13.40 24.20 10.48
CA CYS A 203 14.80 24.62 10.49
C CYS A 203 15.02 25.73 9.46
N GLN A 204 16.13 26.47 9.61
CA GLN A 204 16.42 27.59 8.72
C GLN A 204 16.43 27.16 7.25
N SER A 205 17.00 25.99 6.94
CA SER A 205 17.01 25.41 5.59
C SER A 205 15.61 25.21 5.02
N CYS A 206 14.69 24.61 5.79
CA CYS A 206 13.30 24.42 5.35
C CYS A 206 12.59 25.76 5.12
N ARG A 207 12.77 26.72 6.03
CA ARG A 207 12.18 28.07 5.90
C ARG A 207 12.68 28.76 4.63
N THR A 208 13.99 28.77 4.40
CA THR A 208 14.58 29.38 3.22
C THR A 208 14.15 28.69 1.93
N LEU A 209 14.23 27.36 1.86
CA LEU A 209 13.90 26.61 0.65
C LEU A 209 12.41 26.72 0.30
N TYR A 210 11.52 26.63 1.30
CA TYR A 210 10.08 26.79 1.06
C TYR A 210 9.72 28.23 0.69
N ARG A 211 10.32 29.24 1.34
CA ARG A 211 10.13 30.66 0.99
C ARG A 211 10.58 30.96 -0.44
N ALA A 212 11.71 30.38 -0.86
CA ALA A 212 12.22 30.53 -2.22
C ALA A 212 11.28 29.89 -3.26
N ALA A 213 10.69 28.72 -2.94
CA ALA A 213 9.80 28.01 -3.86
C ALA A 213 8.37 28.59 -3.92
N SER A 214 7.85 29.08 -2.80
CA SER A 214 6.44 29.45 -2.67
C SER A 214 6.17 30.95 -2.44
N GLY A 215 7.20 31.71 -2.04
CA GLY A 215 7.05 33.08 -1.53
C GLY A 215 6.42 33.17 -0.13
N GLN A 216 6.13 32.03 0.52
CA GLN A 216 5.44 31.95 1.81
C GLN A 216 6.34 31.31 2.89
N ASP A 217 6.02 31.56 4.16
CA ASP A 217 6.68 30.87 5.28
C ASP A 217 6.09 29.46 5.45
N VAL A 218 6.89 28.54 6.02
CA VAL A 218 6.41 27.18 6.35
C VAL A 218 5.17 27.31 7.23
N PRO A 219 4.01 26.75 6.83
CA PRO A 219 2.79 26.90 7.58
C PRO A 219 2.93 26.22 8.94
N LEU A 220 2.49 26.91 10.01
CA LEU A 220 2.49 26.36 11.38
C LEU A 220 1.56 25.15 11.53
N ASP A 221 0.56 25.07 10.64
CA ASP A 221 -0.35 23.95 10.51
C ASP A 221 -0.37 23.48 9.04
N PRO A 222 0.55 22.57 8.65
CA PRO A 222 0.62 22.01 7.31
C PRO A 222 -0.39 20.88 7.05
N ASP A 223 -1.52 20.86 7.75
CA ASP A 223 -2.57 19.86 7.50
C ASP A 223 -3.06 19.92 6.03
N PRO A 224 -3.01 18.81 5.27
CA PRO A 224 -3.34 18.78 3.84
C PRO A 224 -4.82 19.03 3.52
N SER A 225 -5.69 19.13 4.52
CA SER A 225 -7.06 19.62 4.33
C SER A 225 -7.13 21.13 4.05
N LYS A 226 -6.08 21.89 4.41
CA LYS A 226 -5.95 23.33 4.20
C LYS A 226 -5.17 23.64 2.92
N LEU A 227 -5.44 24.79 2.29
CA LEU A 227 -4.77 25.17 1.04
C LEU A 227 -3.25 25.32 1.23
N GLU A 228 -2.83 25.95 2.33
CA GLU A 228 -1.43 26.15 2.68
C GLU A 228 -0.73 24.81 2.95
N GLY A 229 -1.41 23.89 3.65
CA GLY A 229 -0.92 22.53 3.87
C GLY A 229 -0.80 21.73 2.58
N ARG A 230 -1.76 21.85 1.63
CA ARG A 230 -1.65 21.24 0.30
C ARG A 230 -0.44 21.74 -0.49
N ARG A 231 -0.20 23.06 -0.48
CA ARG A 231 0.97 23.66 -1.14
C ARG A 231 2.28 23.17 -0.51
N TYR A 232 2.33 23.11 0.81
CA TYR A 232 3.48 22.58 1.52
C TYR A 232 3.69 21.08 1.20
N ALA A 233 2.61 20.29 1.16
CA ALA A 233 2.68 18.88 0.81
C ALA A 233 3.23 18.65 -0.61
N ALA A 234 2.79 19.44 -1.59
CA ALA A 234 3.32 19.39 -2.96
C ALA A 234 4.82 19.73 -3.02
N TRP A 235 5.27 20.72 -2.24
CA TRP A 235 6.70 21.03 -2.12
C TRP A 235 7.49 19.87 -1.50
N ILE A 236 6.99 19.26 -0.43
CA ILE A 236 7.62 18.08 0.20
C ILE A 236 7.74 16.93 -0.80
N GLU A 237 6.69 16.65 -1.56
CA GLU A 237 6.72 15.62 -2.60
C GLU A 237 7.82 15.88 -3.63
N GLU A 238 7.93 17.11 -4.15
CA GLU A 238 8.97 17.48 -5.10
C GLU A 238 10.37 17.33 -4.51
N ARG A 239 10.56 17.73 -3.25
CA ARG A 239 11.82 17.53 -2.51
C ARG A 239 12.15 16.05 -2.42
N LEU A 240 11.22 15.20 -2.00
CA LEU A 240 11.44 13.77 -1.84
C LEU A 240 11.71 13.06 -3.16
N PHE A 241 11.06 13.44 -4.27
CA PHE A 241 11.42 12.92 -5.59
C PHE A 241 12.83 13.34 -6.03
N SER A 242 13.19 14.61 -5.79
CA SER A 242 14.54 15.10 -6.06
C SER A 242 15.59 14.35 -5.23
N LEU A 243 15.23 13.97 -4.00
CA LEU A 243 16.09 13.19 -3.12
C LEU A 243 16.34 11.78 -3.67
N ILE A 244 15.28 11.09 -4.11
CA ILE A 244 15.40 9.77 -4.77
C ILE A 244 16.31 9.88 -6.00
N ASP A 245 16.11 10.89 -6.84
CA ASP A 245 16.91 11.10 -8.05
C ASP A 245 18.39 11.36 -7.72
N LEU A 246 18.65 12.17 -6.69
CA LEU A 246 20.01 12.47 -6.20
C LEU A 246 20.72 11.23 -5.64
N TRP A 247 20.03 10.45 -4.79
CA TRP A 247 20.59 9.24 -4.20
C TRP A 247 20.87 8.15 -5.24
N ASN A 248 19.96 8.00 -6.23
CA ASN A 248 20.21 7.16 -7.40
C ASN A 248 21.46 7.60 -8.17
N ALA A 249 21.61 8.90 -8.43
CA ALA A 249 22.78 9.42 -9.13
C ALA A 249 24.08 9.16 -8.36
N ALA A 250 24.08 9.35 -7.04
CA ALA A 250 25.24 9.09 -6.18
C ALA A 250 25.66 7.61 -6.22
N ALA A 251 24.70 6.68 -6.09
CA ALA A 251 24.96 5.25 -6.18
C ALA A 251 25.54 4.85 -7.56
N ARG A 252 24.97 5.41 -8.64
CA ARG A 252 25.30 5.04 -10.02
C ARG A 252 26.65 5.51 -10.52
N LYS A 253 27.32 6.44 -9.81
CA LYS A 253 28.72 6.81 -10.10
C LYS A 253 29.66 5.61 -10.03
N HIS A 254 29.39 4.66 -9.13
CA HIS A 254 30.22 3.46 -8.94
C HIS A 254 29.48 2.15 -9.20
N ARG A 255 28.15 2.15 -9.16
CA ARG A 255 27.30 0.97 -9.39
C ARG A 255 26.21 1.29 -10.41
N ARG A 256 26.52 1.12 -11.70
CA ARG A 256 25.65 1.52 -12.83
C ARG A 256 24.20 1.03 -12.72
N GLU A 257 24.01 -0.18 -12.22
CA GLU A 257 22.69 -0.83 -12.07
C GLU A 257 22.07 -0.64 -10.68
N ALA A 258 22.72 0.13 -9.80
CA ALA A 258 22.17 0.40 -8.48
C ALA A 258 20.98 1.35 -8.54
N PHE A 259 20.05 1.12 -7.62
CA PHE A 259 18.93 2.01 -7.37
C PHE A 259 18.67 2.12 -5.87
N PHE A 260 18.00 3.21 -5.52
CA PHE A 260 17.41 3.43 -4.21
C PHE A 260 15.94 3.03 -4.24
N THR A 261 15.52 2.22 -3.26
CA THR A 261 14.11 1.98 -2.95
C THR A 261 13.77 2.50 -1.55
N PRO A 262 12.69 3.28 -1.42
CA PRO A 262 12.18 3.65 -0.12
C PRO A 262 11.59 2.42 0.59
N GLY A 263 11.74 2.37 1.91
CA GLY A 263 10.89 1.56 2.76
C GLY A 263 9.53 2.24 2.94
N GLY A 264 8.44 1.49 2.71
CA GLY A 264 7.07 1.96 2.92
C GLY A 264 6.21 1.96 1.65
N ASP A 265 4.89 1.95 1.86
CA ASP A 265 3.82 1.91 0.85
C ASP A 265 3.53 3.29 0.21
N ARG A 266 4.56 4.14 0.09
CA ARG A 266 4.53 5.58 -0.30
C ARG A 266 3.91 6.56 0.71
N ARG A 267 3.38 6.07 1.84
CA ARG A 267 2.83 6.90 2.91
C ARG A 267 3.93 7.54 3.76
N GLY A 268 3.69 8.77 4.20
CA GLY A 268 4.59 9.58 5.02
C GLY A 268 3.89 10.85 5.48
N LEU A 269 4.62 11.94 5.77
CA LEU A 269 3.99 13.26 5.99
C LEU A 269 3.08 13.64 4.79
N VAL A 270 3.46 13.20 3.60
CA VAL A 270 2.68 13.27 2.36
C VAL A 270 2.63 11.89 1.72
N ASP A 271 1.51 11.57 1.07
CA ASP A 271 1.39 10.38 0.24
C ASP A 271 1.94 10.70 -1.15
N LEU A 272 3.06 10.09 -1.54
CA LEU A 272 3.71 10.38 -2.81
C LEU A 272 2.86 9.91 -4.01
N ASN A 273 2.93 10.67 -5.11
CA ASN A 273 2.30 10.36 -6.38
C ASN A 273 2.75 9.00 -6.90
N GLY A 274 1.81 8.06 -7.01
CA GLY A 274 2.07 6.67 -7.37
C GLY A 274 2.79 6.51 -8.70
N PRO A 275 2.28 7.05 -9.82
CA PRO A 275 2.94 6.96 -11.12
C PRO A 275 4.35 7.58 -11.16
N ALA A 276 4.55 8.72 -10.52
CA ALA A 276 5.86 9.38 -10.46
C ALA A 276 6.87 8.57 -9.64
N LEU A 277 6.43 7.95 -8.53
CA LEU A 277 7.25 7.06 -7.73
C LEU A 277 7.56 5.76 -8.50
N SER A 278 6.54 5.14 -9.08
CA SER A 278 6.68 3.91 -9.89
C SER A 278 7.72 4.06 -10.99
N LYS A 279 7.79 5.21 -11.68
CA LYS A 279 8.83 5.47 -12.70
C LYS A 279 10.26 5.38 -12.17
N ARG A 280 10.48 5.65 -10.88
CA ARG A 280 11.81 5.64 -10.24
C ARG A 280 12.15 4.29 -9.61
N LEU A 281 11.16 3.44 -9.36
CA LEU A 281 11.33 2.17 -8.67
C LEU A 281 11.31 1.01 -9.66
N PRO A 282 12.38 0.22 -9.77
CA PRO A 282 12.36 -1.06 -10.50
C PRO A 282 11.73 -2.19 -9.68
N LEU A 283 11.76 -2.07 -8.35
CA LEU A 283 11.20 -2.96 -7.35
C LEU A 283 10.85 -2.11 -6.13
N ALA A 284 9.77 -2.42 -5.43
CA ALA A 284 9.35 -1.69 -4.22
C ALA A 284 9.00 -2.66 -3.09
N PHE A 285 9.12 -2.21 -1.84
CA PHE A 285 8.87 -3.01 -0.65
C PHE A 285 7.89 -2.33 0.31
N CYS A 286 6.90 -3.08 0.75
CA CYS A 286 5.96 -2.64 1.78
C CYS A 286 6.55 -2.89 3.16
N ASP A 287 6.73 -1.84 3.95
CA ASP A 287 7.25 -1.92 5.33
C ASP A 287 6.11 -1.98 6.36
N ARG A 288 5.26 -3.00 6.26
CA ARG A 288 4.10 -3.26 7.13
C ARG A 288 4.28 -4.63 7.80
N GLN A 289 5.14 -4.66 8.80
CA GLN A 289 5.89 -5.84 9.20
C GLN A 289 5.11 -6.95 9.92
N ALA A 290 3.98 -6.62 10.55
CA ALA A 290 3.08 -7.54 11.25
C ALA A 290 1.75 -6.86 11.55
N ARG A 291 0.78 -7.59 12.11
CA ARG A 291 -0.45 -6.99 12.67
C ARG A 291 -0.19 -6.29 13.99
N SER A 292 -0.95 -5.23 14.23
CA SER A 292 -0.88 -4.44 15.46
C SER A 292 -2.27 -4.06 15.92
N SER A 293 -2.48 -3.97 17.25
CA SER A 293 -3.69 -3.39 17.81
C SER A 293 -3.68 -1.86 17.82
N ASP A 294 -2.58 -1.25 17.38
CA ASP A 294 -2.45 0.19 17.25
C ASP A 294 -3.49 0.73 16.26
N SER A 295 -4.39 1.56 16.76
CA SER A 295 -5.41 2.27 15.99
C SER A 295 -4.90 3.57 15.37
N SER A 296 -3.61 3.85 15.46
CA SER A 296 -2.96 4.96 14.77
C SER A 296 -3.23 4.91 13.26
N PRO A 297 -3.42 6.08 12.60
CA PRO A 297 -3.49 6.16 11.14
C PRO A 297 -2.26 5.58 10.40
N TRP A 298 -1.16 5.39 11.14
CA TRP A 298 0.10 4.84 10.64
C TRP A 298 0.30 3.36 11.05
N GLY A 299 -0.59 2.82 11.87
CA GLY A 299 -0.59 1.44 12.33
C GLY A 299 -0.92 0.46 11.20
N THR A 300 -0.46 -0.78 11.34
CA THR A 300 -0.74 -1.87 10.39
C THR A 300 -2.15 -2.46 10.54
N GLY A 301 -2.92 -2.01 11.53
CA GLY A 301 -4.26 -2.51 11.82
C GLY A 301 -4.27 -3.95 12.35
N PRO A 302 -5.35 -4.36 13.02
CA PRO A 302 -5.46 -5.69 13.60
C PRO A 302 -5.94 -6.77 12.59
N GLU A 303 -6.41 -6.37 11.42
CA GLU A 303 -7.02 -7.25 10.44
C GLU A 303 -6.05 -8.31 9.87
N VAL A 304 -6.50 -9.57 9.85
CA VAL A 304 -5.69 -10.70 9.38
C VAL A 304 -5.35 -10.64 7.89
N TRP A 305 -6.17 -9.96 7.09
CA TRP A 305 -5.92 -9.72 5.66
C TRP A 305 -5.00 -8.53 5.39
N GLY A 306 -4.45 -7.87 6.41
CA GLY A 306 -3.62 -6.67 6.28
C GLY A 306 -2.47 -6.85 5.28
N ALA A 307 -1.70 -7.93 5.38
CA ALA A 307 -0.60 -8.22 4.45
C ALA A 307 -1.04 -8.25 2.98
N GLY A 308 -2.19 -8.89 2.71
CA GLY A 308 -2.79 -8.93 1.38
C GLY A 308 -3.22 -7.54 0.92
N ARG A 309 -3.87 -6.76 1.80
CA ARG A 309 -4.29 -5.38 1.50
C ARG A 309 -3.10 -4.50 1.12
N TYR A 310 -2.08 -4.46 1.97
CA TYR A 310 -0.90 -3.61 1.74
C TYR A 310 -0.11 -4.01 0.49
N THR A 311 -0.08 -5.30 0.17
CA THR A 311 0.53 -5.78 -1.08
C THR A 311 -0.25 -5.27 -2.29
N ARG A 312 -1.59 -5.32 -2.26
CA ARG A 312 -2.43 -4.74 -3.33
C ARG A 312 -2.25 -3.23 -3.43
N GLU A 313 -2.14 -2.51 -2.30
CA GLU A 313 -1.89 -1.05 -2.29
C GLU A 313 -0.55 -0.71 -2.97
N LEU A 314 0.50 -1.49 -2.69
CA LEU A 314 1.79 -1.31 -3.34
C LEU A 314 1.71 -1.60 -4.85
N ARG A 315 1.00 -2.66 -5.24
CA ARG A 315 0.77 -3.00 -6.66
C ARG A 315 -0.10 -2.00 -7.39
N ALA A 316 -0.99 -1.28 -6.71
CA ALA A 316 -1.89 -0.31 -7.30
C ALA A 316 -1.12 0.76 -8.12
N PHE A 317 0.09 1.12 -7.68
CA PHE A 317 0.97 2.04 -8.41
C PHE A 317 2.19 1.38 -9.08
N MET A 318 2.62 0.19 -8.62
CA MET A 318 3.72 -0.54 -9.24
C MET A 318 3.30 -1.36 -10.48
N LYS A 319 1.99 -1.56 -10.69
CA LYS A 319 1.43 -2.38 -11.79
C LYS A 319 2.02 -3.79 -11.79
N ASP A 320 2.72 -4.17 -12.85
CA ASP A 320 3.32 -5.50 -13.03
C ASP A 320 4.80 -5.55 -12.60
N LYS A 321 5.35 -4.43 -12.11
CA LYS A 321 6.68 -4.44 -11.53
C LYS A 321 6.70 -5.30 -10.28
N PRO A 322 7.83 -5.95 -9.97
CA PRO A 322 7.92 -6.77 -8.78
C PRO A 322 7.73 -5.92 -7.53
N VAL A 323 7.05 -6.50 -6.55
CA VAL A 323 6.84 -5.93 -5.23
C VAL A 323 7.25 -6.94 -4.17
N GLY A 324 7.72 -6.47 -3.02
CA GLY A 324 7.98 -7.31 -1.87
C GLY A 324 7.26 -6.80 -0.62
N HIS A 325 7.16 -7.69 0.37
CA HIS A 325 6.50 -7.40 1.63
C HIS A 325 7.42 -7.78 2.79
N ILE A 326 7.73 -6.81 3.63
CA ILE A 326 8.59 -6.99 4.80
C ILE A 326 7.77 -7.64 5.92
N ILE A 327 8.32 -8.70 6.49
CA ILE A 327 7.72 -9.51 7.55
C ILE A 327 8.75 -9.54 8.69
N SER A 328 8.42 -8.96 9.85
CA SER A 328 9.31 -9.00 11.00
C SER A 328 9.21 -10.36 11.69
N VAL A 329 10.34 -10.90 12.13
CA VAL A 329 10.31 -12.02 13.08
C VAL A 329 10.04 -11.54 14.51
N GLY A 330 10.33 -10.26 14.79
CA GLY A 330 10.09 -9.62 16.09
C GLY A 330 8.65 -9.14 16.26
N VAL A 331 8.24 -8.88 17.50
CA VAL A 331 6.87 -8.45 17.81
C VAL A 331 6.70 -6.95 17.51
N GLU A 332 5.91 -6.63 16.48
CA GLU A 332 5.60 -5.26 16.03
C GLU A 332 4.23 -4.77 16.56
N GLU A 333 4.08 -4.74 17.89
CA GLU A 333 2.93 -4.10 18.55
C GLU A 333 3.29 -2.68 19.03
N ALA A 334 2.32 -1.89 19.50
CA ALA A 334 2.49 -0.56 20.07
C ALA A 334 3.63 -0.48 21.12
N TYR A 335 3.84 -1.54 21.90
CA TYR A 335 4.89 -1.61 22.93
C TYR A 335 6.20 -2.25 22.47
N ARG A 336 6.24 -2.88 21.28
CA ARG A 336 7.42 -3.46 20.59
C ARG A 336 8.37 -4.29 21.47
N TRP A 337 8.39 -5.62 21.28
CA TRP A 337 9.35 -6.52 21.95
C TRP A 337 10.35 -7.09 20.93
N LYS A 338 11.45 -6.36 20.71
CA LYS A 338 12.39 -6.62 19.61
C LYS A 338 13.32 -7.83 19.80
N ASP A 339 13.56 -8.25 21.04
CA ASP A 339 14.34 -9.46 21.35
C ASP A 339 13.48 -10.74 21.39
N SER A 340 12.16 -10.57 21.46
CA SER A 340 11.20 -11.68 21.36
C SER A 340 10.72 -11.85 19.92
N VAL A 341 10.10 -12.98 19.63
CA VAL A 341 9.61 -13.30 18.29
C VAL A 341 8.11 -13.50 18.23
N GLN A 342 7.53 -13.24 17.06
CA GLN A 342 6.15 -13.54 16.76
C GLN A 342 5.88 -15.05 16.86
N SER A 343 4.61 -15.42 17.07
CA SER A 343 4.22 -16.82 17.03
C SER A 343 4.49 -17.39 15.62
N PRO A 344 4.77 -18.70 15.49
CA PRO A 344 4.88 -19.35 14.19
C PRO A 344 3.67 -19.13 13.29
N ALA A 345 2.46 -19.08 13.87
CA ALA A 345 1.23 -18.91 13.12
C ALA A 345 1.07 -17.49 12.57
N GLU A 346 1.49 -16.46 13.32
CA GLU A 346 1.48 -15.06 12.86
C GLU A 346 2.45 -14.85 11.70
N ILE A 347 3.68 -15.37 11.78
CA ILE A 347 4.64 -15.27 10.67
C ILE A 347 4.09 -15.95 9.41
N ARG A 348 3.49 -17.13 9.55
CA ARG A 348 2.91 -17.88 8.41
C ARG A 348 1.75 -17.16 7.75
N ILE A 349 0.78 -16.69 8.52
CA ILE A 349 -0.42 -16.07 7.94
C ILE A 349 -0.09 -14.73 7.28
N TRP A 350 0.82 -13.95 7.88
CA TRP A 350 1.28 -12.68 7.31
C TRP A 350 2.05 -12.91 5.99
N ALA A 351 2.96 -13.89 5.97
CA ALA A 351 3.67 -14.29 4.76
C ALA A 351 2.71 -14.82 3.67
N ALA A 352 1.76 -15.67 4.04
CA ALA A 352 0.77 -16.23 3.12
C ALA A 352 -0.08 -15.14 2.45
N GLY A 353 -0.59 -14.18 3.23
CA GLY A 353 -1.36 -13.06 2.70
C GLY A 353 -0.57 -12.21 1.69
N ALA A 354 0.70 -11.93 1.99
CA ALA A 354 1.57 -11.20 1.07
C ALA A 354 1.87 -11.99 -0.21
N ILE A 355 2.29 -13.25 -0.09
CA ILE A 355 2.63 -14.12 -1.23
C ILE A 355 1.43 -14.33 -2.14
N ALA A 356 0.24 -14.54 -1.57
CA ALA A 356 -0.99 -14.73 -2.34
C ALA A 356 -1.31 -13.53 -3.24
N GLN A 357 -1.02 -12.32 -2.77
CA GLN A 357 -1.20 -11.09 -3.54
C GLN A 357 0.03 -10.71 -4.40
N GLY A 358 0.95 -11.66 -4.61
CA GLY A 358 2.06 -11.54 -5.55
C GLY A 358 3.32 -10.88 -4.97
N ALA A 359 3.41 -10.70 -3.66
CA ALA A 359 4.62 -10.18 -3.04
C ALA A 359 5.73 -11.21 -2.93
N ARG A 360 6.97 -10.75 -3.09
CA ARG A 360 8.17 -11.45 -2.67
C ARG A 360 8.32 -11.33 -1.16
N PRO A 361 8.37 -12.44 -0.40
CA PRO A 361 8.52 -12.34 1.05
C PRO A 361 9.91 -11.79 1.38
N TRP A 362 9.95 -10.83 2.30
CA TRP A 362 11.16 -10.25 2.85
C TRP A 362 11.15 -10.44 4.37
N ILE A 363 11.99 -11.30 4.91
CA ILE A 363 12.04 -11.56 6.36
C ILE A 363 13.05 -10.63 7.02
N THR A 364 12.68 -9.96 8.10
CA THR A 364 13.55 -9.04 8.84
C THR A 364 13.84 -9.54 10.25
N LYS A 365 15.13 -9.57 10.61
CA LYS A 365 15.63 -9.70 12.00
C LYS A 365 16.43 -8.46 12.38
N PHE A 366 16.05 -7.84 13.49
CA PHE A 366 16.85 -6.83 14.18
C PHE A 366 17.76 -7.51 15.19
N ASN A 367 19.00 -7.03 15.35
CA ASN A 367 20.05 -7.64 16.17
C ASN A 367 20.54 -8.97 15.56
N ALA A 368 21.81 -9.04 15.17
CA ALA A 368 22.39 -10.21 14.49
C ALA A 368 22.64 -11.40 15.42
N LYS A 369 22.32 -11.27 16.72
CA LYS A 369 22.31 -12.39 17.66
C LYS A 369 20.92 -13.03 17.70
N PRO A 370 20.79 -14.33 17.34
CA PRO A 370 19.52 -15.04 17.37
C PRO A 370 19.22 -15.52 18.80
N LEU A 371 18.86 -14.58 19.69
CA LEU A 371 18.56 -14.85 21.12
C LEU A 371 17.37 -15.81 21.28
N ASP A 372 16.31 -15.59 20.51
CA ASP A 372 15.19 -16.52 20.35
C ASP A 372 15.20 -17.11 18.93
N ARG A 373 15.21 -18.44 18.84
CA ARG A 373 15.34 -19.19 17.57
C ARG A 373 14.04 -19.80 17.06
N ARG A 374 12.91 -19.64 17.75
CA ARG A 374 11.62 -20.29 17.41
C ARG A 374 11.10 -19.94 16.01
N TRP A 375 11.50 -18.79 15.47
CA TRP A 375 11.12 -18.33 14.13
C TRP A 375 11.91 -19.00 12.99
N MET A 376 13.09 -19.57 13.27
CA MET A 376 14.01 -19.99 12.21
C MET A 376 13.44 -21.14 11.37
N ASP A 377 12.89 -22.17 12.02
CA ASP A 377 12.25 -23.28 11.30
C ASP A 377 11.01 -22.84 10.52
N VAL A 378 10.30 -21.83 11.02
CA VAL A 378 9.14 -21.26 10.35
C VAL A 378 9.56 -20.63 9.02
N VAL A 379 10.63 -19.84 9.03
CA VAL A 379 11.16 -19.19 7.84
C VAL A 379 11.79 -20.20 6.87
N ARG A 380 12.52 -21.22 7.37
CA ARG A 380 13.00 -22.35 6.55
C ARG A 380 11.87 -22.99 5.76
N GLN A 381 10.74 -23.27 6.41
CA GLN A 381 9.59 -23.90 5.76
C GLN A 381 8.91 -22.96 4.75
N ILE A 382 8.69 -21.69 5.09
CA ILE A 382 8.07 -20.72 4.17
C ILE A 382 8.94 -20.57 2.91
N TYR A 383 10.25 -20.38 3.07
CA TYR A 383 11.13 -20.11 1.93
C TYR A 383 11.44 -21.39 1.15
N GLY A 384 11.58 -22.54 1.80
CA GLY A 384 11.72 -23.83 1.13
C GLY A 384 10.51 -24.14 0.25
N TRP A 385 9.28 -23.92 0.76
CA TRP A 385 8.06 -24.05 -0.04
C TRP A 385 8.02 -23.03 -1.19
N HIS A 386 8.38 -21.77 -0.93
CA HIS A 386 8.40 -20.71 -1.95
C HIS A 386 9.42 -21.00 -3.07
N HIS A 387 10.58 -21.55 -2.72
CA HIS A 387 11.61 -21.97 -3.68
C HIS A 387 11.16 -23.17 -4.51
N ALA A 388 10.63 -24.22 -3.88
CA ALA A 388 10.17 -25.42 -4.57
C ALA A 388 9.04 -25.15 -5.59
N ASN A 389 8.29 -24.05 -5.41
CA ASN A 389 7.14 -23.69 -6.24
C ASN A 389 7.36 -22.41 -7.07
N GLU A 390 8.58 -21.90 -7.16
CA GLU A 390 8.87 -20.57 -7.72
C GLU A 390 8.31 -20.33 -9.13
N THR A 391 8.31 -21.35 -9.99
CA THR A 391 7.76 -21.25 -11.36
C THR A 391 6.28 -20.86 -11.38
N TYR A 392 5.51 -21.26 -10.37
CA TYR A 392 4.11 -20.92 -10.20
C TYR A 392 3.88 -19.55 -9.53
N LEU A 393 4.95 -18.94 -8.99
CA LEU A 393 4.90 -17.66 -8.27
C LEU A 393 5.48 -16.50 -9.10
N ARG A 394 6.09 -16.80 -10.26
CA ARG A 394 6.55 -15.80 -11.24
C ARG A 394 5.37 -15.27 -12.05
N ASN A 395 4.54 -14.49 -11.37
CA ASN A 395 3.32 -13.90 -11.90
C ASN A 395 3.61 -12.92 -13.05
N THR A 396 2.88 -13.08 -14.14
CA THR A 396 2.93 -12.17 -15.30
C THR A 396 1.72 -11.25 -15.35
N HIS A 397 0.55 -11.74 -14.91
CA HIS A 397 -0.70 -10.99 -14.95
C HIS A 397 -1.60 -11.38 -13.77
N ASN A 398 -2.19 -10.39 -13.11
CA ASN A 398 -3.33 -10.60 -12.22
C ASN A 398 -4.61 -10.73 -13.06
N LEU A 399 -5.41 -11.76 -12.83
CA LEU A 399 -6.62 -12.04 -13.61
C LEU A 399 -7.87 -11.39 -13.03
N ALA A 400 -7.79 -10.70 -11.89
CA ALA A 400 -8.92 -10.01 -11.28
C ALA A 400 -9.56 -8.97 -12.23
N ARG A 401 -10.88 -9.03 -12.33
CA ARG A 401 -11.70 -8.18 -13.22
C ARG A 401 -12.43 -7.06 -12.49
N VAL A 402 -12.30 -7.00 -11.17
CA VAL A 402 -12.83 -5.93 -10.32
C VAL A 402 -11.68 -5.09 -9.78
N GLY A 403 -11.72 -3.78 -10.03
CA GLY A 403 -10.77 -2.80 -9.52
C GLY A 403 -11.41 -1.97 -8.42
N LEU A 404 -10.76 -1.89 -7.25
CA LEU A 404 -11.12 -0.93 -6.20
C LEU A 404 -10.15 0.25 -6.26
N LEU A 405 -10.68 1.45 -6.47
CA LEU A 405 -9.87 2.66 -6.57
C LEU A 405 -9.29 3.01 -5.20
N HIS A 406 -7.97 3.17 -5.14
CA HIS A 406 -7.27 3.68 -3.97
C HIS A 406 -7.17 5.20 -4.05
N THR A 407 -7.67 5.91 -3.05
CA THR A 407 -8.03 7.35 -3.11
C THR A 407 -7.28 8.23 -2.10
N PRO A 408 -5.93 8.24 -2.11
CA PRO A 408 -5.12 8.99 -1.14
C PRO A 408 -5.43 10.51 -1.12
N ARG A 409 -5.81 11.13 -2.24
CA ARG A 409 -6.18 12.56 -2.25
C ARG A 409 -7.48 12.81 -1.50
N THR A 410 -8.46 11.91 -1.55
CA THR A 410 -9.70 12.09 -0.78
C THR A 410 -9.39 12.06 0.71
N THR A 411 -8.63 11.07 1.17
CA THR A 411 -8.27 10.92 2.57
C THR A 411 -7.42 12.09 3.06
N ALA A 412 -6.48 12.58 2.25
CA ALA A 412 -5.63 13.71 2.60
C ALA A 412 -6.38 15.06 2.58
N TYR A 413 -7.12 15.36 1.51
CA TYR A 413 -7.69 16.70 1.31
C TYR A 413 -8.95 16.96 2.11
N LEU A 414 -9.73 15.92 2.42
CA LEU A 414 -10.96 16.06 3.20
C LEU A 414 -10.77 15.61 4.66
N GLY A 415 -9.88 14.66 4.90
CA GLY A 415 -9.62 14.11 6.23
C GLY A 415 -8.50 14.81 6.98
N GLY A 416 -7.54 15.44 6.29
CA GLY A 416 -6.36 15.99 6.94
C GLY A 416 -5.58 14.92 7.70
N TRP A 417 -4.89 15.31 8.77
CA TRP A 417 -4.16 14.33 9.59
C TRP A 417 -5.05 13.54 10.54
N THR A 418 -6.14 14.14 11.04
CA THR A 418 -6.96 13.56 12.11
C THR A 418 -8.17 12.79 11.60
N GLY A 419 -8.72 13.18 10.45
CA GLY A 419 -9.91 12.58 9.84
C GLY A 419 -9.62 11.54 8.75
N ARG A 420 -8.36 11.35 8.34
CA ARG A 420 -8.01 10.41 7.25
C ARG A 420 -8.48 8.98 7.50
N GLY A 421 -8.32 8.47 8.73
CA GLY A 421 -8.68 7.09 9.07
C GLY A 421 -10.15 6.78 8.82
N LYS A 422 -11.03 7.72 9.20
CA LYS A 422 -12.47 7.61 8.95
C LYS A 422 -12.82 7.62 7.46
N LEU A 423 -12.04 8.29 6.62
CA LEU A 423 -12.23 8.26 5.17
C LEU A 423 -11.67 6.98 4.55
N GLU A 424 -10.60 6.41 5.10
CA GLU A 424 -10.03 5.12 4.67
C GLU A 424 -11.01 3.95 4.93
N GLU A 425 -11.90 4.06 5.93
CA GLU A 425 -12.94 3.07 6.24
C GLU A 425 -13.89 2.79 5.05
N HIS A 426 -14.15 3.75 4.17
CA HIS A 426 -14.98 3.49 2.97
C HIS A 426 -14.32 2.45 2.06
N GLY A 427 -13.02 2.61 1.78
CA GLY A 427 -12.25 1.64 1.02
C GLY A 427 -12.11 0.31 1.76
N ALA A 428 -11.90 0.35 3.09
CA ALA A 428 -11.80 -0.85 3.92
C ALA A 428 -13.11 -1.67 3.90
N GLY A 429 -14.27 -1.01 3.93
CA GLY A 429 -15.58 -1.67 3.87
C GLY A 429 -15.81 -2.40 2.55
N PHE A 430 -15.53 -1.77 1.41
CA PHE A 430 -15.60 -2.47 0.11
C PHE A 430 -14.55 -3.56 -0.04
N TYR A 431 -13.35 -3.35 0.48
CA TYR A 431 -12.30 -4.36 0.51
C TYR A 431 -12.80 -5.62 1.24
N GLN A 432 -13.31 -5.43 2.46
CA GLN A 432 -13.86 -6.52 3.27
C GLN A 432 -15.07 -7.17 2.57
N ALA A 433 -15.96 -6.38 1.98
CA ALA A 433 -17.13 -6.91 1.28
C ALA A 433 -16.75 -7.77 0.06
N ALA A 434 -15.76 -7.35 -0.72
CA ALA A 434 -15.24 -8.13 -1.85
C ALA A 434 -14.54 -9.41 -1.38
N LEU A 435 -13.75 -9.34 -0.30
CA LEU A 435 -13.08 -10.47 0.31
C LEU A 435 -14.07 -11.50 0.85
N GLU A 436 -15.03 -11.08 1.69
CA GLU A 436 -16.06 -11.95 2.26
C GLU A 436 -17.02 -12.52 1.20
N SER A 437 -17.13 -11.85 0.05
CA SER A 437 -17.88 -12.33 -1.11
C SER A 437 -17.07 -13.21 -2.05
N ARG A 438 -15.77 -13.44 -1.76
CA ARG A 438 -14.83 -14.22 -2.59
C ARG A 438 -14.80 -13.74 -4.03
N VAL A 439 -14.83 -12.42 -4.20
CA VAL A 439 -14.65 -11.77 -5.48
C VAL A 439 -13.15 -11.62 -5.71
N PRO A 440 -12.59 -12.07 -6.85
CA PRO A 440 -11.21 -11.73 -7.21
C PRO A 440 -11.14 -10.24 -7.58
N PHE A 441 -10.40 -9.45 -6.80
CA PHE A 441 -10.22 -8.01 -7.01
C PHE A 441 -8.76 -7.57 -6.86
N ASP A 442 -8.45 -6.40 -7.41
CA ASP A 442 -7.16 -5.72 -7.25
C ASP A 442 -7.39 -4.23 -6.95
N LEU A 443 -6.35 -3.56 -6.42
CA LEU A 443 -6.39 -2.12 -6.25
C LEU A 443 -5.81 -1.41 -7.48
N ILE A 444 -6.29 -0.19 -7.72
CA ILE A 444 -5.76 0.70 -8.74
C ILE A 444 -5.57 2.10 -8.14
N ASP A 445 -4.42 2.70 -8.40
CA ASP A 445 -4.13 4.07 -7.97
C ASP A 445 -4.99 5.07 -8.75
N GLU A 446 -5.50 6.10 -8.07
CA GLU A 446 -6.37 7.10 -8.68
C GLU A 446 -5.73 7.89 -9.85
N ASP A 447 -4.41 7.90 -9.97
CA ASP A 447 -3.71 8.51 -11.10
C ASP A 447 -3.50 7.56 -12.29
N PHE A 448 -3.96 6.31 -12.20
CA PHE A 448 -3.95 5.30 -13.29
C PHE A 448 -5.34 5.03 -13.87
N LEU A 449 -6.14 6.07 -14.09
CA LEU A 449 -7.47 5.96 -14.71
C LEU A 449 -7.45 6.02 -16.26
N ASP A 450 -6.29 5.93 -16.90
CA ASP A 450 -6.20 5.89 -18.36
C ASP A 450 -6.74 4.56 -18.95
N ALA A 451 -6.97 4.54 -20.27
CA ALA A 451 -7.62 3.42 -20.94
C ALA A 451 -6.83 2.10 -20.86
N ASP A 452 -5.50 2.18 -20.90
CA ASP A 452 -4.62 1.00 -20.80
C ASP A 452 -4.68 0.41 -19.39
N SER A 453 -4.51 1.26 -18.37
CA SER A 453 -4.58 0.86 -16.96
C SER A 453 -5.95 0.27 -16.57
N LEU A 454 -7.05 0.79 -17.13
CA LEU A 454 -8.41 0.30 -16.87
C LEU A 454 -8.83 -0.90 -17.72
N SER A 455 -8.09 -1.24 -18.79
CA SER A 455 -8.49 -2.25 -19.78
C SER A 455 -8.70 -3.65 -19.19
N ARG A 456 -7.98 -3.98 -18.10
CA ARG A 456 -8.10 -5.26 -17.41
C ARG A 456 -9.42 -5.40 -16.64
N PHE A 457 -10.04 -4.30 -16.23
CA PHE A 457 -11.18 -4.31 -15.34
C PHE A 457 -12.50 -4.28 -16.10
N ARG A 458 -13.46 -5.10 -15.66
CA ARG A 458 -14.88 -4.99 -16.02
C ARG A 458 -15.60 -4.00 -15.12
N THR A 459 -15.26 -3.97 -13.84
CA THR A 459 -15.92 -3.14 -12.83
C THR A 459 -14.92 -2.31 -12.04
N LEU A 460 -15.22 -1.02 -11.88
CA LEU A 460 -14.45 -0.09 -11.07
C LEU A 460 -15.30 0.37 -9.87
N ILE A 461 -14.77 0.17 -8.65
CA ILE A 461 -15.39 0.59 -7.40
C ILE A 461 -14.74 1.90 -6.96
N LEU A 462 -15.57 2.93 -6.80
CA LEU A 462 -15.25 4.27 -6.32
C LEU A 462 -15.83 4.42 -4.91
N ALA A 463 -15.17 3.81 -3.93
CA ALA A 463 -15.58 3.87 -2.52
C ALA A 463 -15.29 5.26 -1.96
N ASN A 464 -16.33 6.11 -1.92
CA ASN A 464 -16.25 7.52 -1.57
C ASN A 464 -15.05 8.25 -2.20
N ALA A 465 -14.83 8.09 -3.51
CA ALA A 465 -13.78 8.79 -4.24
C ALA A 465 -14.19 10.26 -4.44
N ALA A 466 -14.24 11.01 -3.35
CA ALA A 466 -14.90 12.31 -3.28
C ALA A 466 -14.17 13.39 -4.07
N VAL A 467 -12.83 13.33 -4.09
CA VAL A 467 -11.95 14.26 -4.81
C VAL A 467 -11.55 13.66 -6.15
N LEU A 468 -12.14 14.15 -7.25
CA LEU A 468 -11.79 13.75 -8.62
C LEU A 468 -11.66 14.98 -9.53
N SER A 469 -10.55 15.06 -10.27
CA SER A 469 -10.37 16.09 -11.29
C SER A 469 -11.30 15.87 -12.48
N ASP A 470 -11.54 16.92 -13.28
CA ASP A 470 -12.38 16.82 -14.49
C ASP A 470 -11.84 15.74 -15.45
N ARG A 471 -10.51 15.67 -15.61
CA ARG A 471 -9.85 14.62 -16.39
C ARG A 471 -10.19 13.23 -15.90
N GLN A 472 -10.18 13.01 -14.59
CA GLN A 472 -10.49 11.70 -13.99
C GLN A 472 -11.97 11.36 -14.15
N CYS A 473 -12.87 12.34 -14.02
CA CYS A 473 -14.28 12.15 -14.33
C CYS A 473 -14.48 11.72 -15.80
N ASP A 474 -13.79 12.37 -16.75
CA ASP A 474 -13.87 12.01 -18.18
C ASP A 474 -13.28 10.63 -18.47
N GLN A 475 -12.22 10.25 -17.78
CA GLN A 475 -11.65 8.90 -17.85
C GLN A 475 -12.63 7.82 -17.37
N VAL A 476 -13.35 8.07 -16.27
CA VAL A 476 -14.40 7.19 -15.75
C VAL A 476 -15.58 7.09 -16.73
N ARG A 477 -16.01 8.22 -17.32
CA ARG A 477 -17.02 8.21 -18.40
C ARG A 477 -16.57 7.38 -19.58
N ALA A 478 -15.33 7.56 -20.03
CA ALA A 478 -14.78 6.81 -21.16
C ALA A 478 -14.70 5.31 -20.85
N PHE A 479 -14.40 4.93 -19.61
CA PHE A 479 -14.43 3.54 -19.16
C PHE A 479 -15.84 2.95 -19.28
N VAL A 480 -16.88 3.67 -18.80
CA VAL A 480 -18.28 3.23 -18.92
C VAL A 480 -18.73 3.17 -20.39
N ALA A 481 -18.35 4.15 -21.20
CA ALA A 481 -18.69 4.20 -22.63
C ALA A 481 -18.14 3.00 -23.41
N ARG A 482 -16.98 2.44 -23.01
CA ARG A 482 -16.41 1.20 -23.57
C ARG A 482 -17.05 -0.07 -23.02
N GLY A 483 -18.04 0.06 -22.13
CA GLY A 483 -18.78 -1.02 -21.52
C GLY A 483 -18.32 -1.40 -20.11
N GLY A 484 -17.38 -0.68 -19.51
CA GLY A 484 -17.03 -0.86 -18.10
C GLY A 484 -18.19 -0.50 -17.16
N SER A 485 -18.20 -1.08 -15.97
CA SER A 485 -19.22 -0.80 -14.95
C SER A 485 -18.64 -0.06 -13.76
N VAL A 486 -19.41 0.85 -13.16
CA VAL A 486 -18.97 1.65 -12.01
C VAL A 486 -19.88 1.42 -10.82
N ILE A 487 -19.30 1.27 -9.63
CA ILE A 487 -20.00 1.35 -8.36
C ILE A 487 -19.42 2.55 -7.62
N ALA A 488 -20.24 3.53 -7.28
CA ALA A 488 -19.82 4.74 -6.59
C ALA A 488 -20.65 4.96 -5.33
N THR A 489 -20.01 5.46 -4.27
CA THR A 489 -20.68 5.69 -2.99
C THR A 489 -20.53 7.12 -2.49
N TYR A 490 -21.51 7.51 -1.69
CA TYR A 490 -21.53 8.69 -0.84
C TYR A 490 -21.19 9.99 -1.56
N GLN A 491 -20.01 10.57 -1.32
CA GLN A 491 -19.64 11.88 -1.88
C GLN A 491 -18.77 11.76 -3.14
N THR A 492 -18.71 10.59 -3.78
CA THR A 492 -17.87 10.36 -4.96
C THR A 492 -18.04 11.45 -6.01
N SER A 493 -16.93 12.01 -6.51
CA SER A 493 -16.86 13.11 -7.49
C SER A 493 -17.45 14.47 -7.07
N LEU A 494 -17.80 14.66 -5.80
CA LEU A 494 -18.36 15.92 -5.29
C LEU A 494 -17.34 17.07 -5.24
N TYR A 495 -16.05 16.76 -5.17
CA TYR A 495 -14.98 17.74 -5.09
C TYR A 495 -14.10 17.67 -6.35
N ASP A 496 -13.56 18.81 -6.75
CA ASP A 496 -12.60 18.90 -7.87
C ASP A 496 -11.20 18.41 -7.47
N GLY A 497 -10.25 18.46 -8.42
CA GLY A 497 -8.88 18.00 -8.18
C GLY A 497 -8.11 18.80 -7.12
N ASP A 498 -8.58 19.99 -6.75
CA ASP A 498 -8.01 20.85 -5.71
C ASP A 498 -8.72 20.69 -4.36
N GLY A 499 -9.69 19.79 -4.27
CA GLY A 499 -10.52 19.56 -3.09
C GLY A 499 -11.58 20.64 -2.86
N ARG A 500 -11.92 21.45 -3.88
CA ARG A 500 -13.03 22.41 -3.78
C ARG A 500 -14.34 21.70 -4.11
N GLN A 501 -15.37 21.98 -3.31
CA GLN A 501 -16.69 21.40 -3.53
C GLN A 501 -17.31 21.96 -4.81
N ARG A 502 -17.84 21.08 -5.65
CA ARG A 502 -18.59 21.43 -6.86
C ARG A 502 -20.05 21.77 -6.51
N THR A 503 -20.75 22.42 -7.45
CA THR A 503 -22.19 22.70 -7.32
C THR A 503 -23.05 21.43 -7.47
N ASP A 504 -22.59 20.46 -8.26
CA ASP A 504 -23.15 19.12 -8.42
C ASP A 504 -22.00 18.11 -8.63
N PHE A 505 -22.29 16.81 -8.67
CA PHE A 505 -21.27 15.78 -8.90
C PHE A 505 -20.55 15.95 -10.24
N GLY A 506 -19.23 15.74 -10.23
CA GLY A 506 -18.43 15.64 -11.45
C GLY A 506 -18.84 14.47 -12.36
N LEU A 507 -19.61 13.50 -11.84
CA LEU A 507 -20.17 12.34 -12.58
C LEU A 507 -21.71 12.24 -12.49
N ALA A 508 -22.41 13.36 -12.26
CA ALA A 508 -23.88 13.40 -12.11
C ALA A 508 -24.63 12.74 -13.29
N ASP A 509 -24.08 12.84 -14.50
CA ASP A 509 -24.59 12.19 -15.72
C ASP A 509 -24.56 10.66 -15.63
N LEU A 510 -23.49 10.08 -15.11
CA LEU A 510 -23.39 8.63 -14.89
C LEU A 510 -24.32 8.20 -13.74
N PHE A 511 -24.32 8.94 -12.63
CA PHE A 511 -25.11 8.59 -11.44
C PHE A 511 -26.61 8.73 -11.65
N GLY A 512 -27.05 9.52 -12.63
CA GLY A 512 -28.47 9.71 -12.90
C GLY A 512 -29.20 10.52 -11.83
N CYS A 513 -28.49 11.37 -11.11
CA CYS A 513 -29.05 12.20 -10.06
C CYS A 513 -28.28 13.51 -9.92
N SER A 514 -28.85 14.43 -9.16
CA SER A 514 -28.21 15.68 -8.74
C SER A 514 -28.32 15.84 -7.23
N ILE A 515 -27.37 16.55 -6.63
CA ILE A 515 -27.39 16.86 -5.19
C ILE A 515 -28.63 17.67 -4.84
N ALA A 516 -29.29 17.31 -3.75
CA ALA A 516 -30.52 17.95 -3.27
C ALA A 516 -30.38 18.54 -1.85
N GLY A 517 -29.24 18.35 -1.19
CA GLY A 517 -29.05 18.81 0.18
C GLY A 517 -27.64 18.56 0.70
N LYS A 518 -27.47 18.83 2.00
CA LYS A 518 -26.23 18.55 2.73
C LYS A 518 -26.25 17.15 3.30
N VAL A 519 -25.07 16.62 3.63
CA VAL A 519 -24.94 15.35 4.34
C VAL A 519 -25.86 15.31 5.57
N GLU A 520 -26.56 14.19 5.75
CA GLU A 520 -27.40 13.89 6.89
C GLU A 520 -26.85 12.69 7.65
N GLY A 521 -26.83 12.77 8.99
CA GLY A 521 -26.44 11.68 9.87
C GLY A 521 -25.85 12.19 11.21
N PRO A 522 -25.49 11.28 12.14
CA PRO A 522 -25.70 9.85 12.03
C PRO A 522 -27.18 9.50 12.07
N MET A 523 -27.63 8.68 11.12
CA MET A 523 -28.96 8.10 11.11
C MET A 523 -29.03 7.02 12.18
N LYS A 524 -30.15 6.98 12.91
CA LYS A 524 -30.39 6.01 13.97
C LYS A 524 -31.73 5.35 13.71
N ASN A 525 -31.79 4.03 13.84
CA ASN A 525 -33.01 3.27 13.62
C ASN A 525 -33.70 3.64 12.29
N ALA A 526 -32.87 3.72 11.24
CA ALA A 526 -33.28 3.98 9.86
C ALA A 526 -33.05 2.71 9.04
N TYR A 527 -33.88 2.50 8.04
CA TYR A 527 -33.87 1.26 7.25
C TYR A 527 -33.94 1.55 5.75
N LEU A 528 -33.62 0.54 4.95
CA LEU A 528 -33.75 0.57 3.50
C LEU A 528 -34.89 -0.35 3.10
N THR A 529 -35.75 0.13 2.20
CA THR A 529 -36.77 -0.68 1.53
C THR A 529 -36.23 -1.10 0.17
N LEU A 530 -36.32 -2.40 -0.15
CA LEU A 530 -35.90 -2.94 -1.44
C LEU A 530 -37.02 -2.80 -2.46
N ARG A 531 -36.71 -2.24 -3.64
CA ARG A 531 -37.63 -2.23 -4.79
C ARG A 531 -37.37 -3.47 -5.66
N HIS A 532 -37.98 -4.60 -5.31
CA HIS A 532 -37.76 -5.90 -5.98
C HIS A 532 -38.08 -5.91 -7.48
N ALA A 533 -38.87 -4.95 -7.98
CA ALA A 533 -39.08 -4.77 -9.42
C ALA A 533 -37.78 -4.40 -10.17
N HIS A 534 -36.77 -3.86 -9.47
CA HIS A 534 -35.49 -3.52 -10.07
C HIS A 534 -34.58 -4.77 -10.16
N PRO A 535 -33.97 -5.09 -11.33
CA PRO A 535 -33.15 -6.29 -11.53
C PRO A 535 -31.99 -6.46 -10.55
N ALA A 536 -31.41 -5.36 -10.05
CA ALA A 536 -30.37 -5.41 -9.02
C ALA A 536 -30.80 -6.13 -7.73
N MET A 537 -32.10 -6.07 -7.39
CA MET A 537 -32.66 -6.65 -6.16
C MET A 537 -33.29 -8.04 -6.38
N ALA A 538 -33.20 -8.59 -7.59
CA ALA A 538 -33.88 -9.84 -7.95
C ALA A 538 -33.44 -11.05 -7.11
N GLY A 539 -32.21 -11.05 -6.59
CA GLY A 539 -31.68 -12.12 -5.73
C GLY A 539 -32.01 -11.99 -4.24
N LEU A 540 -32.76 -10.96 -3.83
CA LEU A 540 -33.04 -10.64 -2.42
C LEU A 540 -34.54 -10.66 -2.10
N THR A 541 -35.30 -11.62 -2.64
CA THR A 541 -36.77 -11.65 -2.57
C THR A 541 -37.34 -11.72 -1.16
N ASP A 542 -36.58 -12.28 -0.21
CA ASP A 542 -37.02 -12.47 1.17
C ASP A 542 -36.74 -11.24 2.07
N ILE A 543 -36.05 -10.22 1.54
CA ILE A 543 -35.65 -9.02 2.29
C ILE A 543 -36.50 -7.82 1.86
N SER A 544 -37.58 -7.56 2.57
CA SER A 544 -38.41 -6.37 2.32
C SER A 544 -37.81 -5.08 2.90
N ARG A 545 -37.10 -5.21 4.01
CA ARG A 545 -36.46 -4.12 4.76
C ARG A 545 -35.14 -4.58 5.37
N THR A 546 -34.14 -3.71 5.37
CA THR A 546 -32.80 -3.99 5.89
C THR A 546 -32.18 -2.75 6.54
N ILE A 547 -31.09 -2.91 7.30
CA ILE A 547 -30.47 -1.82 8.06
C ILE A 547 -29.96 -0.71 7.13
N GLY A 548 -30.25 0.54 7.52
CA GLY A 548 -29.81 1.74 6.82
C GLY A 548 -28.31 2.06 6.97
N PRO A 549 -27.84 3.08 6.24
CA PRO A 549 -26.51 3.63 6.43
C PRO A 549 -26.43 4.49 7.70
N LEU A 550 -25.23 4.86 8.11
CA LEU A 550 -25.02 5.84 9.17
C LEU A 550 -25.12 7.27 8.63
N PHE A 551 -24.66 7.55 7.41
CA PHE A 551 -24.73 8.87 6.79
C PHE A 551 -25.22 8.77 5.34
N ARG A 552 -25.97 9.79 4.91
CA ARG A 552 -26.45 9.91 3.54
C ARG A 552 -26.19 11.29 2.96
N LEU A 553 -26.14 11.38 1.65
CA LEU A 553 -26.14 12.63 0.90
C LEU A 553 -27.47 12.73 0.13
N PRO A 554 -28.38 13.65 0.49
CA PRO A 554 -29.64 13.81 -0.23
C PRO A 554 -29.42 14.10 -1.71
N VAL A 555 -30.10 13.35 -2.57
CA VAL A 555 -30.07 13.51 -4.04
C VAL A 555 -31.48 13.42 -4.63
N THR A 556 -31.66 14.03 -5.80
CA THR A 556 -32.85 13.86 -6.65
C THR A 556 -32.48 12.96 -7.82
N ALA A 557 -33.08 11.77 -7.87
CA ALA A 557 -32.95 10.86 -9.02
C ALA A 557 -33.66 11.45 -10.25
N ARG A 558 -33.05 11.32 -11.42
CA ARG A 558 -33.62 11.77 -12.70
C ARG A 558 -34.74 10.84 -13.19
N ASP A 559 -34.64 9.54 -12.87
CA ASP A 559 -35.66 8.53 -13.16
C ASP A 559 -35.88 7.63 -11.92
N GLN A 560 -37.10 7.60 -11.42
CA GLN A 560 -37.47 6.79 -10.26
C GLN A 560 -37.47 5.28 -10.53
N ARG A 561 -37.53 4.85 -11.80
CA ARG A 561 -37.47 3.44 -12.19
C ARG A 561 -36.08 2.83 -11.98
N GLU A 562 -35.04 3.65 -11.90
CA GLU A 562 -33.65 3.24 -11.66
C GLU A 562 -33.31 3.16 -10.16
N VAL A 563 -34.22 3.61 -9.29
CA VAL A 563 -34.02 3.56 -7.84
C VAL A 563 -34.29 2.13 -7.36
N ALA A 564 -33.26 1.46 -6.84
CA ALA A 564 -33.32 0.09 -6.35
C ALA A 564 -33.58 0.00 -4.83
N LEU A 565 -33.14 1.01 -4.07
CA LEU A 565 -33.33 1.11 -2.62
C LEU A 565 -33.90 2.47 -2.26
N THR A 566 -34.84 2.53 -1.30
CA THR A 566 -35.33 3.79 -0.72
C THR A 566 -35.22 3.82 0.80
N LEU A 567 -35.19 5.03 1.37
CA LEU A 567 -35.01 5.23 2.80
C LEU A 567 -36.33 5.13 3.57
N VAL A 568 -36.31 4.42 4.68
CA VAL A 568 -37.23 4.59 5.80
C VAL A 568 -36.52 5.49 6.81
N PRO A 569 -36.98 6.75 7.00
CA PRO A 569 -36.29 7.71 7.86
C PRO A 569 -36.19 7.22 9.31
N SER A 570 -35.24 7.78 10.05
CA SER A 570 -35.08 7.52 11.49
C SER A 570 -36.39 7.71 12.24
N TYR A 571 -36.71 6.78 13.13
CA TYR A 571 -37.81 6.87 14.09
C TYR A 571 -37.33 6.39 15.47
N PRO A 572 -38.03 6.70 16.57
CA PRO A 572 -37.57 6.35 17.92
C PRO A 572 -37.22 4.86 18.04
N ASP A 573 -36.05 4.56 18.60
CA ASP A 573 -35.62 3.20 19.00
C ASP A 573 -36.02 2.87 20.44
N LEU A 574 -36.33 3.90 21.24
CA LEU A 574 -36.87 3.81 22.59
C LEU A 574 -37.81 5.01 22.87
N PRO A 575 -38.77 4.88 23.82
CA PRO A 575 -39.14 3.64 24.52
C PRO A 575 -39.80 2.63 23.57
N MET A 576 -39.89 1.35 23.97
CA MET A 576 -40.30 0.25 23.07
C MET A 576 -41.69 0.47 22.45
N GLU A 577 -42.60 1.16 23.15
CA GLU A 577 -43.94 1.51 22.69
C GLU A 577 -43.95 2.51 21.52
N ARG A 578 -42.82 3.18 21.25
CA ARG A 578 -42.65 4.19 20.19
C ARG A 578 -41.78 3.69 19.02
N VAL A 579 -41.39 2.41 19.00
CA VAL A 579 -40.52 1.81 17.97
C VAL A 579 -41.32 1.42 16.73
N PHE A 580 -41.93 2.41 16.11
CA PHE A 580 -42.64 2.25 14.85
C PHE A 580 -42.62 3.55 14.04
N THR A 581 -42.93 3.44 12.75
CA THR A 581 -43.18 4.58 11.87
C THR A 581 -44.32 4.26 10.92
N ASP A 582 -45.18 5.23 10.65
CA ASP A 582 -46.18 5.20 9.58
C ASP A 582 -45.55 5.44 8.19
N ARG A 583 -44.37 6.08 8.15
CA ARG A 583 -43.60 6.38 6.93
C ARG A 583 -42.76 5.18 6.46
N THR A 584 -43.42 4.06 6.21
CA THR A 584 -42.77 2.80 5.81
C THR A 584 -42.38 2.71 4.34
N LYS A 585 -42.95 3.57 3.49
CA LYS A 585 -42.66 3.70 2.07
C LYS A 585 -42.31 5.15 1.74
N THR A 586 -41.20 5.35 1.04
CA THR A 586 -40.78 6.66 0.54
C THR A 586 -40.17 6.52 -0.86
N ASP A 587 -39.99 7.67 -1.52
CA ASP A 587 -39.26 7.81 -2.79
C ASP A 587 -37.86 8.41 -2.61
N ILE A 588 -37.35 8.40 -1.38
CA ILE A 588 -36.01 8.93 -1.06
C ILE A 588 -34.96 7.95 -1.57
N PRO A 589 -34.17 8.28 -2.61
CA PRO A 589 -33.28 7.33 -3.26
C PRO A 589 -32.05 7.02 -2.39
N MET A 590 -31.74 5.72 -2.25
CA MET A 590 -30.59 5.21 -1.50
C MET A 590 -29.69 4.27 -2.33
N ALA A 591 -30.18 3.79 -3.47
CA ALA A 591 -29.37 3.18 -4.51
C ALA A 591 -30.00 3.47 -5.88
N ILE A 592 -29.21 4.00 -6.80
CA ILE A 592 -29.60 4.28 -8.18
C ILE A 592 -28.78 3.35 -9.07
N CYS A 593 -29.44 2.42 -9.74
CA CYS A 593 -28.85 1.36 -10.54
C CYS A 593 -29.32 1.52 -11.98
N ARG A 594 -28.38 1.70 -12.91
CA ARG A 594 -28.70 2.06 -14.30
C ARG A 594 -27.82 1.34 -15.31
N GLN A 595 -28.41 1.05 -16.47
CA GLN A 595 -27.67 0.66 -17.66
C GLN A 595 -27.26 1.93 -18.41
N VAL A 596 -25.96 2.10 -18.68
CA VAL A 596 -25.41 3.24 -19.43
C VAL A 596 -24.63 2.69 -20.61
N GLY A 597 -25.26 2.70 -21.80
CA GLY A 597 -24.72 2.00 -22.96
C GLY A 597 -24.53 0.50 -22.67
N ARG A 598 -23.30 0.00 -22.82
CA ARG A 598 -22.93 -1.41 -22.52
C ARG A 598 -22.46 -1.63 -21.07
N GLY A 599 -22.31 -0.56 -20.29
CA GLY A 599 -21.88 -0.62 -18.90
C GLY A 599 -23.04 -0.48 -17.92
N ARG A 600 -22.79 -0.81 -16.65
CA ARG A 600 -23.73 -0.59 -15.55
C ARG A 600 -23.17 0.40 -14.53
N VAL A 601 -24.00 1.28 -14.03
CA VAL A 601 -23.64 2.24 -12.99
C VAL A 601 -24.52 2.01 -11.77
N VAL A 602 -23.89 1.80 -10.61
CA VAL A 602 -24.52 1.81 -9.29
C VAL A 602 -24.03 3.03 -8.55
N TYR A 603 -24.93 3.89 -8.11
CA TYR A 603 -24.63 5.00 -7.21
C TYR A 603 -25.41 4.84 -5.90
N LEU A 604 -24.69 4.75 -4.79
CA LEU A 604 -25.24 4.72 -3.44
C LEU A 604 -25.03 6.10 -2.81
N PRO A 605 -26.04 6.99 -2.71
CA PRO A 605 -25.93 8.29 -2.02
C PRO A 605 -25.81 8.16 -0.48
N MET A 606 -25.02 7.21 -0.02
CA MET A 606 -24.84 6.83 1.39
C MET A 606 -23.48 6.16 1.63
N ASP A 607 -23.05 6.18 2.88
CA ASP A 607 -21.81 5.56 3.37
C ASP A 607 -21.98 4.07 3.74
N LEU A 608 -22.69 3.30 2.91
CA LEU A 608 -22.96 1.88 3.19
C LEU A 608 -21.68 1.06 3.39
N ASP A 609 -20.63 1.42 2.65
CA ASP A 609 -19.29 0.84 2.76
C ASP A 609 -18.63 1.16 4.11
N ARG A 610 -18.58 2.44 4.51
CA ARG A 610 -18.05 2.86 5.82
C ARG A 610 -18.84 2.24 6.98
N SER A 611 -20.17 2.22 6.85
CA SER A 611 -21.09 1.62 7.83
C SER A 611 -20.77 0.14 8.01
N PHE A 612 -20.48 -0.58 6.93
CA PHE A 612 -20.05 -1.97 7.00
C PHE A 612 -18.67 -2.14 7.65
N ALA A 613 -17.70 -1.28 7.33
CA ALA A 613 -16.39 -1.31 8.00
C ALA A 613 -16.49 -1.06 9.51
N GLU A 614 -17.36 -0.14 9.92
CA GLU A 614 -17.56 0.25 11.32
C GLU A 614 -18.33 -0.83 12.11
N LEU A 615 -19.36 -1.45 11.51
CA LEU A 615 -20.31 -2.31 12.21
C LEU A 615 -20.16 -3.81 11.93
N GLY A 616 -19.59 -4.19 10.79
CA GLY A 616 -19.46 -5.58 10.35
C GLY A 616 -20.79 -6.31 10.13
N HIS A 617 -21.89 -5.59 9.91
CA HIS A 617 -23.23 -6.20 9.88
C HIS A 617 -23.52 -6.91 8.54
N GLY A 618 -24.06 -8.13 8.61
CA GLY A 618 -24.30 -8.99 7.43
C GLY A 618 -25.28 -8.43 6.39
N ASP A 619 -26.25 -7.62 6.81
CA ASP A 619 -27.16 -6.88 5.93
C ASP A 619 -26.40 -5.96 4.95
N HIS A 620 -25.44 -5.18 5.45
CA HIS A 620 -24.66 -4.28 4.61
C HIS A 620 -23.81 -5.07 3.61
N LEU A 621 -23.19 -6.16 4.05
CA LEU A 621 -22.46 -7.09 3.17
C LEU A 621 -23.37 -7.66 2.07
N THR A 622 -24.58 -8.09 2.44
CA THR A 622 -25.55 -8.68 1.50
C THR A 622 -25.90 -7.68 0.40
N LEU A 623 -26.14 -6.42 0.76
CA LEU A 623 -26.40 -5.35 -0.21
C LEU A 623 -25.18 -5.03 -1.08
N LEU A 624 -24.00 -4.84 -0.48
CA LEU A 624 -22.77 -4.54 -1.23
C LEU A 624 -22.45 -5.66 -2.24
N ARG A 625 -22.62 -6.93 -1.84
CA ARG A 625 -22.48 -8.10 -2.71
C ARG A 625 -23.48 -8.09 -3.86
N ALA A 626 -24.76 -7.82 -3.58
CA ALA A 626 -25.79 -7.76 -4.62
C ALA A 626 -25.50 -6.67 -5.66
N MET A 627 -25.07 -5.48 -5.20
CA MET A 627 -24.67 -4.38 -6.09
C MET A 627 -23.46 -4.73 -6.93
N LEU A 628 -22.45 -5.38 -6.34
CA LEU A 628 -21.26 -5.83 -7.04
C LEU A 628 -21.61 -6.85 -8.12
N ASN A 629 -22.37 -7.90 -7.77
CA ASN A 629 -22.77 -8.94 -8.72
C ASN A 629 -23.59 -8.36 -9.88
N TRP A 630 -24.52 -7.46 -9.58
CA TRP A 630 -25.33 -6.82 -10.61
C TRP A 630 -24.49 -5.91 -11.52
N ALA A 631 -23.57 -5.10 -10.96
CA ALA A 631 -22.73 -4.23 -11.77
C ALA A 631 -21.72 -5.00 -12.63
N HIS A 632 -21.20 -6.13 -12.14
CA HIS A 632 -20.14 -6.89 -12.81
C HIS A 632 -20.62 -7.53 -14.12
N GLU A 633 -21.79 -8.17 -14.09
CA GLU A 633 -22.44 -8.76 -15.28
C GLU A 633 -21.55 -9.73 -16.08
N GLU A 634 -20.55 -10.34 -15.44
CA GLU A 634 -19.74 -11.44 -16.01
C GLU A 634 -19.38 -12.45 -14.91
N ALA A 635 -18.98 -13.66 -15.30
CA ALA A 635 -18.48 -14.63 -14.34
C ALA A 635 -17.07 -14.21 -13.88
N HIS A 636 -16.82 -14.25 -12.57
CA HIS A 636 -15.48 -14.03 -12.05
C HIS A 636 -14.53 -15.17 -12.48
N PRO A 637 -13.29 -14.86 -12.91
CA PRO A 637 -12.35 -15.85 -13.45
C PRO A 637 -11.86 -16.88 -12.43
N LEU A 638 -12.13 -16.65 -11.14
CA LEU A 638 -11.94 -17.58 -10.06
C LEU A 638 -13.22 -17.63 -9.22
N GLN A 639 -13.72 -18.83 -8.98
CA GLN A 639 -14.87 -19.10 -8.10
C GLN A 639 -14.45 -20.12 -7.04
N VAL A 640 -14.76 -19.84 -5.78
CA VAL A 640 -14.42 -20.70 -4.65
C VAL A 640 -15.66 -20.93 -3.79
N ASP A 641 -16.17 -22.15 -3.81
CA ASP A 641 -17.27 -22.60 -2.96
C ASP A 641 -16.74 -23.38 -1.75
N GLY A 642 -17.39 -23.24 -0.59
CA GLY A 642 -16.97 -23.83 0.69
C GLY A 642 -17.14 -22.89 1.89
N PRO A 643 -16.73 -23.28 3.11
CA PRO A 643 -16.97 -22.52 4.34
C PRO A 643 -15.86 -21.51 4.70
N GLY A 644 -16.16 -20.58 5.61
CA GLY A 644 -15.16 -19.73 6.25
C GLY A 644 -14.68 -18.53 5.42
N LEU A 645 -13.80 -17.74 6.05
CA LEU A 645 -13.21 -16.52 5.51
C LEU A 645 -11.93 -16.83 4.71
N LEU A 646 -11.91 -16.47 3.43
CA LEU A 646 -10.76 -16.65 2.55
C LEU A 646 -10.36 -15.32 1.89
N ASP A 647 -9.06 -15.05 1.80
CA ASP A 647 -8.54 -14.12 0.79
C ASP A 647 -8.04 -14.92 -0.40
N ILE A 648 -8.46 -14.51 -1.60
CA ILE A 648 -8.20 -15.23 -2.84
C ILE A 648 -7.45 -14.35 -3.83
N ALA A 649 -6.67 -14.99 -4.69
CA ALA A 649 -6.03 -14.32 -5.82
C ALA A 649 -5.91 -15.29 -7.00
N CYS A 650 -5.97 -14.76 -8.22
CA CYS A 650 -5.80 -15.54 -9.45
C CYS A 650 -4.74 -14.91 -10.35
N TRP A 651 -3.77 -15.72 -10.75
CA TRP A 651 -2.59 -15.26 -11.48
C TRP A 651 -2.34 -16.11 -12.72
N ARG A 652 -1.74 -15.49 -13.73
CA ARG A 652 -1.15 -16.16 -14.88
C ARG A 652 0.37 -16.10 -14.78
N GLN A 653 1.04 -17.23 -15.00
CA GLN A 653 2.47 -17.33 -15.24
C GLN A 653 2.72 -17.73 -16.71
N GLU A 654 3.97 -17.94 -17.09
CA GLU A 654 4.34 -18.27 -18.48
C GLU A 654 3.62 -19.51 -19.01
N ARG A 655 3.51 -20.55 -18.18
CA ARG A 655 2.99 -21.87 -18.57
C ARG A 655 1.87 -22.39 -17.67
N SER A 656 1.36 -21.56 -16.76
CA SER A 656 0.39 -21.98 -15.75
C SER A 656 -0.57 -20.87 -15.34
N LEU A 657 -1.63 -21.28 -14.64
CA LEU A 657 -2.49 -20.42 -13.83
C LEU A 657 -2.40 -20.86 -12.37
N THR A 658 -2.58 -19.93 -11.45
CA THR A 658 -2.72 -20.26 -10.02
C THR A 658 -3.94 -19.59 -9.40
N ALA A 659 -4.65 -20.32 -8.55
CA ALA A 659 -5.56 -19.75 -7.54
C ALA A 659 -4.91 -19.89 -6.17
N HIS A 660 -4.70 -18.77 -5.48
CA HIS A 660 -4.28 -18.76 -4.08
C HIS A 660 -5.52 -18.68 -3.20
N LEU A 661 -5.53 -19.50 -2.14
CA LEU A 661 -6.57 -19.53 -1.11
C LEU A 661 -5.90 -19.38 0.25
N VAL A 662 -6.00 -18.21 0.86
CA VAL A 662 -5.46 -17.95 2.20
C VAL A 662 -6.59 -18.10 3.22
N ASN A 663 -6.41 -19.02 4.17
CA ASN A 663 -7.38 -19.28 5.22
C ASN A 663 -7.29 -18.24 6.33
N LEU A 664 -8.23 -17.29 6.31
CA LEU A 664 -8.34 -16.22 7.29
C LEU A 664 -9.35 -16.54 8.40
N ASN A 665 -9.96 -17.72 8.37
CA ASN A 665 -11.00 -18.13 9.30
C ASN A 665 -10.41 -18.31 10.71
N ASN A 666 -10.54 -17.27 11.54
CA ASN A 666 -10.02 -17.27 12.89
C ASN A 666 -10.82 -16.29 13.78
N PRO A 667 -11.16 -16.64 15.03
CA PRO A 667 -11.76 -15.71 15.99
C PRO A 667 -10.95 -14.42 16.22
N MET A 668 -9.65 -14.45 15.91
CA MET A 668 -8.73 -13.31 15.99
C MET A 668 -8.56 -12.56 14.66
N ALA A 669 -9.44 -12.78 13.68
CA ALA A 669 -9.35 -12.13 12.36
C ALA A 669 -9.32 -10.60 12.43
N MET A 670 -9.92 -10.00 13.46
CA MET A 670 -9.99 -8.55 13.70
C MET A 670 -9.21 -8.10 14.94
N ARG A 671 -8.28 -8.92 15.46
CA ARG A 671 -7.48 -8.61 16.65
C ARG A 671 -6.00 -8.95 16.45
N GLY A 672 -5.13 -8.23 17.13
CA GLY A 672 -3.68 -8.50 17.12
C GLY A 672 -3.30 -9.92 17.60
N SER A 673 -2.31 -10.51 16.93
CA SER A 673 -1.67 -11.83 17.12
C SER A 673 -2.52 -13.09 16.80
N TYR A 674 -2.02 -13.88 15.85
CA TYR A 674 -2.60 -15.11 15.31
C TYR A 674 -1.90 -16.26 16.01
N ARG A 675 -2.65 -17.12 16.69
CA ARG A 675 -2.05 -18.11 17.60
C ARG A 675 -1.91 -19.48 16.96
N GLU A 676 -2.92 -19.88 16.19
CA GLU A 676 -2.99 -21.17 15.50
C GLU A 676 -3.86 -21.04 14.24
N ALA A 677 -3.65 -21.93 13.28
CA ALA A 677 -4.55 -22.10 12.15
C ALA A 677 -5.79 -22.89 12.58
N ILE A 678 -6.98 -22.47 12.13
CA ILE A 678 -8.20 -23.26 12.25
C ILE A 678 -8.46 -23.85 10.88
N ARG A 679 -8.23 -25.16 10.73
CA ARG A 679 -8.44 -25.89 9.49
C ARG A 679 -9.86 -25.70 8.95
N THR A 680 -9.98 -25.37 7.66
CA THR A 680 -11.27 -25.18 6.98
C THR A 680 -11.32 -25.90 5.63
N GLY A 681 -12.52 -26.27 5.19
CA GLY A 681 -12.79 -27.00 3.95
C GLY A 681 -14.01 -27.93 4.09
N PRO A 682 -14.33 -28.73 3.05
CA PRO A 682 -13.69 -28.75 1.73
C PRO A 682 -14.06 -27.52 0.89
N TYR A 683 -13.24 -27.26 -0.13
CA TYR A 683 -13.49 -26.22 -1.13
C TYR A 683 -13.58 -26.79 -2.54
N ARG A 684 -14.44 -26.20 -3.35
CA ARG A 684 -14.48 -26.41 -4.80
C ARG A 684 -13.98 -25.16 -5.49
N VAL A 685 -12.88 -25.29 -6.23
CA VAL A 685 -12.20 -24.19 -6.90
C VAL A 685 -12.40 -24.31 -8.39
N ARG A 686 -12.98 -23.27 -9.02
CA ARG A 686 -13.11 -23.17 -10.48
C ARG A 686 -12.29 -22.01 -11.00
N LEU A 687 -11.47 -22.28 -12.02
CA LEU A 687 -10.62 -21.31 -12.70
C LEU A 687 -10.98 -21.24 -14.18
N GLN A 688 -11.09 -20.02 -14.70
CA GLN A 688 -11.30 -19.80 -16.13
C GLN A 688 -9.97 -19.98 -16.87
N LEU A 689 -9.96 -20.83 -17.89
CA LEU A 689 -8.82 -21.03 -18.76
C LEU A 689 -8.75 -19.90 -19.80
N PRO A 690 -7.55 -19.39 -20.13
CA PRO A 690 -7.36 -18.51 -21.26
C PRO A 690 -7.88 -19.13 -22.56
N GLU A 691 -8.40 -18.27 -23.45
CA GLU A 691 -8.89 -18.70 -24.75
C GLU A 691 -7.84 -19.53 -25.51
N GLY A 692 -8.27 -20.66 -26.09
CA GLY A 692 -7.41 -21.57 -26.84
C GLY A 692 -6.45 -22.43 -26.01
N ARG A 693 -6.39 -22.27 -24.68
CA ARG A 693 -5.54 -23.08 -23.79
C ARG A 693 -6.30 -24.21 -23.13
N ARG A 694 -5.59 -25.30 -22.79
CA ARG A 694 -6.16 -26.45 -22.08
C ARG A 694 -5.40 -26.74 -20.80
N ALA A 695 -6.12 -27.18 -19.76
CA ALA A 695 -5.52 -27.70 -18.55
C ALA A 695 -4.85 -29.05 -18.84
N ALA A 696 -3.57 -29.17 -18.57
CA ALA A 696 -2.81 -30.41 -18.73
C ALA A 696 -2.67 -31.16 -17.40
N ARG A 697 -2.46 -30.40 -16.31
CA ARG A 697 -2.23 -30.94 -14.97
C ARG A 697 -2.75 -29.96 -13.94
N ALA A 698 -3.28 -30.48 -12.83
CA ALA A 698 -3.66 -29.71 -11.67
C ALA A 698 -2.88 -30.21 -10.44
N ARG A 699 -2.39 -29.27 -9.63
CA ARG A 699 -1.59 -29.55 -8.43
C ARG A 699 -2.00 -28.66 -7.27
N LEU A 700 -1.98 -29.22 -6.07
CA LEU A 700 -2.04 -28.47 -4.82
C LEU A 700 -0.61 -28.26 -4.32
N LEU A 701 -0.13 -27.01 -4.27
CA LEU A 701 1.28 -26.72 -4.03
C LEU A 701 1.68 -26.89 -2.56
N THR A 702 0.80 -26.58 -1.60
CA THR A 702 1.05 -26.76 -0.17
C THR A 702 0.91 -28.24 0.21
N ALA A 703 -0.14 -28.92 -0.25
CA ALA A 703 -0.26 -30.37 -0.07
C ALA A 703 0.80 -31.17 -0.86
N GLY A 704 1.44 -30.55 -1.85
CA GLY A 704 2.53 -31.14 -2.64
C GLY A 704 2.08 -32.22 -3.64
N ALA A 705 0.77 -32.34 -3.90
CA ALA A 705 0.17 -33.47 -4.61
C ALA A 705 -0.53 -33.07 -5.91
N ASP A 706 -0.46 -33.97 -6.90
CA ASP A 706 -1.29 -33.89 -8.10
C ASP A 706 -2.72 -34.31 -7.76
N VAL A 707 -3.66 -33.62 -8.38
CA VAL A 707 -5.09 -33.83 -8.14
C VAL A 707 -5.84 -34.00 -9.44
N ALA A 708 -6.92 -34.78 -9.39
CA ALA A 708 -7.85 -34.87 -10.50
C ALA A 708 -8.49 -33.49 -10.74
N HIS A 709 -8.73 -33.17 -12.01
CA HIS A 709 -9.42 -31.95 -12.40
C HIS A 709 -10.51 -32.27 -13.41
N ARG A 710 -11.56 -31.44 -13.43
CA ARG A 710 -12.67 -31.53 -14.37
C ARG A 710 -12.63 -30.29 -15.26
N ALA A 711 -12.49 -30.48 -16.58
CA ALA A 711 -12.43 -29.38 -17.54
C ALA A 711 -13.70 -29.35 -18.41
N THR A 712 -14.45 -28.25 -18.38
CA THR A 712 -15.71 -28.08 -19.13
C THR A 712 -15.88 -26.61 -19.51
N ASP A 713 -16.24 -26.33 -20.77
CA ASP A 713 -16.61 -24.99 -21.25
C ASP A 713 -15.58 -23.88 -20.95
N GLY A 714 -14.29 -24.18 -21.08
CA GLY A 714 -13.21 -23.23 -20.78
C GLY A 714 -12.96 -23.01 -19.28
N TRP A 715 -13.51 -23.85 -18.41
CA TRP A 715 -13.23 -23.86 -16.97
C TRP A 715 -12.50 -25.13 -16.56
N VAL A 716 -11.69 -25.02 -15.51
CA VAL A 716 -11.14 -26.15 -14.78
C VAL A 716 -11.61 -26.11 -13.34
N GLU A 717 -12.05 -27.25 -12.82
CA GLU A 717 -12.51 -27.43 -11.46
C GLU A 717 -11.62 -28.41 -10.71
N VAL A 718 -11.27 -28.05 -9.47
CA VAL A 718 -10.41 -28.82 -8.56
C VAL A 718 -11.01 -28.78 -7.15
N ASP A 719 -11.01 -29.92 -6.47
CA ASP A 719 -11.41 -30.01 -5.06
C ASP A 719 -10.19 -29.82 -4.14
N VAL A 720 -10.29 -28.93 -3.16
CA VAL A 720 -9.27 -28.70 -2.13
C VAL A 720 -9.82 -29.23 -0.79
N PRO A 721 -9.27 -30.31 -0.23
CA PRO A 721 -9.85 -30.98 0.93
C PRO A 721 -9.91 -30.10 2.18
N HIS A 722 -8.83 -29.38 2.48
CA HIS A 722 -8.75 -28.44 3.58
C HIS A 722 -7.57 -27.49 3.44
N ILE A 723 -7.58 -26.39 4.18
CA ILE A 723 -6.50 -25.40 4.24
C ILE A 723 -6.23 -25.05 5.70
N ASP A 724 -4.96 -25.08 6.11
CA ASP A 724 -4.53 -24.57 7.42
C ASP A 724 -4.24 -23.07 7.34
N PHE A 725 -3.25 -22.65 6.54
CA PHE A 725 -2.92 -21.23 6.31
C PHE A 725 -3.11 -20.80 4.86
N HIS A 726 -2.60 -21.59 3.90
CA HIS A 726 -2.54 -21.23 2.50
C HIS A 726 -2.45 -22.47 1.63
N GLU A 727 -3.26 -22.54 0.58
CA GLU A 727 -3.13 -23.51 -0.50
C GLU A 727 -3.10 -22.78 -1.85
N VAL A 728 -2.41 -23.36 -2.82
CA VAL A 728 -2.39 -22.89 -4.20
C VAL A 728 -2.82 -24.02 -5.13
N VAL A 729 -3.92 -23.79 -5.85
CA VAL A 729 -4.31 -24.63 -6.99
C VAL A 729 -3.54 -24.14 -8.20
N ALA A 730 -2.57 -24.92 -8.67
CA ALA A 730 -1.80 -24.64 -9.86
C ALA A 730 -2.29 -25.48 -11.04
N ILE A 731 -2.50 -24.85 -12.19
CA ILE A 731 -2.96 -25.47 -13.42
C ILE A 731 -1.91 -25.27 -14.50
N ASP A 732 -1.26 -26.34 -14.94
CA ASP A 732 -0.35 -26.30 -16.08
C ASP A 732 -1.17 -26.20 -17.38
N LEU A 733 -0.74 -25.32 -18.28
CA LEU A 733 -1.42 -25.04 -19.54
C LEU A 733 -0.68 -25.64 -20.74
N THR A 734 -1.45 -26.24 -21.66
CA THR A 734 -0.99 -26.65 -23.01
C THR A 734 -1.56 -25.77 -24.09
#